data_AF-A0A955P5W2-F1
#
_entry.id   AF-A0A955P5W2-F1
#
_cell.length_a   1.000
_cell.length_b   1.000
_cell.length_c   1.000
_cell.angle_alpha   90.00
_cell.angle_beta   90.00
_cell.angle_gamma   90.00
#
_symmetry.space_group_name_H-M   'P 1'
#
loop_
_entity.id
_entity.type
_entity.pdbx_description
1 polymer ?
#
loop_
_entity_poly.entity_id
_entity_poly.type
_entity_poly.pdbx_seq_one_letter_code
_entity_poly.pdbx_strand_id
1 'polypeptide(L)'
;MTHRLFLRRTTVVLAATVLSLSILSGCGIFKKRQANAKIEEVQASLDAVRARGADRYLPNLYNQASGMLNNARGGVDGGTYDDAIANAENAAGVVSQIESQVDMKRQEVEAKKAQLIDLQGKINQTVESVQTIGPERTDVTQGAEELNNFIQQVQTAQAQVSEGESGYDNALMKANAFLSTATQALAELEVSKSKQLLQDIQDAWGRAQSVEVLDYVDAAKDVPQEIETIQSLIAQGKGREVLQQYSGLPDTIAQYEDRAREDRANAQIDRAQRLIEIAEKEPDASLDGIESAKSALEEAREALQEGNYANAFNAAGRSLETARAEVQFLESDLQDQIDQLAARLEESLKWETPKLAGETYEEALTSLDKARDNMKEILFTEAQSSIDQGSLKAEEAIAAARQIGLNQRIETESENLKQTQEIGAFTYLRDEYQAIQDLIAEAKTQVSRTSYDEAELTLDEVNNRILGLETKLQELAQSKLADAEAAYQEAVDAESAKYAEDLLSKTSTVMDDARSAAAQANWKDAIQAANEALESASSASSQSYRLRTDELQPEAEEELAMSQEAGAAGYAADIYNQALAAKEHSGVAYSNDNFKTALQELTQARDLGVKARNHMIESAQKAVDSAIDAQGNDYEQQLLGEALASLADAREKMKSSNYTDSLSAARVAKEKAETAETRTWEARAKTSIADLNKKRADAETGRGPTYAEEEFGKMARTLKEAEVDFAAGNFKEAYQASDRGHQEADQVFARLKDEARLVRGDYDRQVALLKTFVEEDTGRAFLEQATLRLGRIDDAILNEDLGRAFALYEEGDREVTSQIQAIKVININNKISNLKARVQEDQANGLFQFVDTTADEYMAQLNGVEYDPELDRLKPNQDLYTEAIRELARYESELDRMKDRAISNVETRIQRVRTDIDNAREIGARDLVKAVFDSAVDSYEKTRDLLYVIRNNLESETPANFVTLGNQLGQAESQAAQLNQTVIGQRNSVDYLRDLILWTYDMTRYLDQWYPIEELGYQMIMIAEPTSAVDSYSEMQTGISAADLLTEAERLYDRISPITPPPDQAQLHALALASFKKFLESADGFYRYGQYSRYPKSQREGFLYQAFTHLEELHLMNERLMVAILRQVRDYDLVDFERELADEFKAFKTYLRRDKTAK
;
A
#
# COMPACT_ATOMS: atom_id res chain seq x y z
N MET A 1 -49.62 -89.63 20.72
CA MET A 1 -48.82 -90.84 20.42
C MET A 1 -47.66 -90.85 21.41
N THR A 2 -47.23 -91.91 22.11
CA THR A 2 -47.65 -93.34 22.15
C THR A 2 -47.20 -93.90 23.52
N HIS A 3 -48.07 -94.54 24.33
CA HIS A 3 -48.07 -96.00 24.67
C HIS A 3 -46.80 -96.56 25.37
N ARG A 4 -46.84 -97.44 26.41
CA ARG A 4 -47.95 -98.16 27.12
C ARG A 4 -47.48 -98.88 28.43
N LEU A 5 -48.39 -99.00 29.43
CA LEU A 5 -48.66 -100.13 30.38
C LEU A 5 -47.57 -100.99 31.07
N PHE A 6 -47.62 -101.12 32.42
CA PHE A 6 -47.85 -102.36 33.26
C PHE A 6 -47.45 -102.12 34.76
N LEU A 7 -48.05 -102.61 35.87
CA LEU A 7 -49.36 -103.19 36.27
C LEU A 7 -49.39 -104.64 36.87
N ARG A 8 -49.11 -104.81 38.18
CA ARG A 8 -49.53 -105.89 39.14
C ARG A 8 -49.20 -105.46 40.60
N ARG A 9 -49.82 -105.82 41.75
CA ARG A 9 -50.91 -106.72 42.27
C ARG A 9 -50.54 -108.00 43.06
N THR A 10 -50.58 -107.94 44.41
CA THR A 10 -51.11 -108.97 45.37
C THR A 10 -51.41 -108.29 46.74
N THR A 11 -52.64 -108.26 47.33
CA THR A 11 -53.37 -109.25 48.21
C THR A 11 -52.62 -109.59 49.53
N VAL A 12 -53.16 -109.65 50.77
CA VAL A 12 -54.41 -110.22 51.39
C VAL A 12 -54.79 -109.43 52.71
N VAL A 13 -55.85 -109.73 53.48
CA VAL A 13 -57.29 -109.35 53.36
C VAL A 13 -58.15 -109.96 54.53
N LEU A 14 -58.99 -109.16 55.25
CA LEU A 14 -59.99 -109.52 56.32
C LEU A 14 -59.47 -110.16 57.65
N ALA A 15 -60.22 -110.33 58.77
CA ALA A 15 -61.22 -109.47 59.48
C ALA A 15 -61.71 -110.07 60.84
N ALA A 16 -62.20 -109.19 61.74
CA ALA A 16 -63.34 -109.33 62.69
C ALA A 16 -63.49 -110.49 63.73
N THR A 17 -63.50 -110.08 65.03
CA THR A 17 -64.41 -110.51 66.14
C THR A 17 -64.28 -111.90 66.80
N VAL A 18 -64.18 -111.93 68.16
CA VAL A 18 -65.07 -112.68 69.12
C VAL A 18 -64.56 -112.58 70.59
N LEU A 19 -65.52 -112.61 71.53
CA LEU A 19 -65.52 -112.78 73.01
C LEU A 19 -64.26 -113.35 73.73
N SER A 20 -64.03 -113.17 75.05
CA SER A 20 -64.59 -112.28 76.10
C SER A 20 -63.87 -112.54 77.44
N LEU A 21 -63.96 -111.61 78.40
CA LEU A 21 -63.47 -111.69 79.80
C LEU A 21 -61.93 -111.48 79.93
N SER A 22 -61.38 -110.92 81.03
CA SER A 22 -62.02 -110.35 82.24
C SER A 22 -61.16 -109.33 83.00
N ILE A 23 -61.85 -108.51 83.82
CA ILE A 23 -61.43 -107.91 85.10
C ILE A 23 -60.29 -106.84 85.15
N LEU A 24 -60.76 -105.60 85.35
CA LEU A 24 -60.23 -104.47 86.16
C LEU A 24 -58.84 -103.82 85.91
N SER A 25 -58.86 -102.48 85.97
CA SER A 25 -57.75 -101.52 86.17
C SER A 25 -56.79 -101.30 84.98
N GLY A 26 -56.81 -100.11 84.33
CA GLY A 26 -55.76 -99.78 83.36
C GLY A 26 -55.85 -98.57 82.43
N CYS A 27 -56.87 -97.69 82.49
CA CYS A 27 -57.11 -96.67 81.43
C CYS A 27 -55.92 -95.75 81.09
N GLY A 28 -55.05 -95.41 82.06
CA GLY A 28 -53.85 -94.60 81.81
C GLY A 28 -52.81 -95.27 80.92
N ILE A 29 -52.70 -96.62 80.96
CA ILE A 29 -51.70 -97.37 80.19
C ILE A 29 -52.02 -97.33 78.69
N PHE A 30 -53.31 -97.36 78.32
CA PHE A 30 -53.73 -97.24 76.94
C PHE A 30 -53.42 -95.85 76.36
N LYS A 31 -53.79 -94.78 77.07
CA LYS A 31 -53.46 -93.41 76.65
C LYS A 31 -51.95 -93.17 76.58
N LYS A 32 -51.15 -93.68 77.54
CA LYS A 32 -49.67 -93.59 77.45
C LYS A 32 -49.11 -94.30 76.20
N ARG A 33 -49.64 -95.47 75.83
CA ARG A 33 -49.25 -96.14 74.56
C ARG A 33 -49.64 -95.33 73.33
N GLN A 34 -50.84 -94.74 73.31
CA GLN A 34 -51.31 -93.94 72.18
C GLN A 34 -50.49 -92.65 72.01
N ALA A 35 -50.20 -91.95 73.11
CA ALA A 35 -49.32 -90.78 73.13
C ALA A 35 -47.91 -91.12 72.66
N ASN A 36 -47.30 -92.20 73.19
CA ASN A 36 -45.98 -92.66 72.76
C ASN A 36 -45.95 -92.98 71.26
N ALA A 37 -46.93 -93.72 70.75
CA ALA A 37 -47.01 -94.08 69.32
C ALA A 37 -47.13 -92.84 68.43
N LYS A 38 -47.91 -91.82 68.84
CA LYS A 38 -48.02 -90.56 68.09
C LYS A 38 -46.72 -89.75 68.14
N ILE A 39 -46.04 -89.71 69.29
CA ILE A 39 -44.71 -89.07 69.43
C ILE A 39 -43.66 -89.78 68.58
N GLU A 40 -43.70 -91.11 68.48
CA GLU A 40 -42.77 -91.92 67.67
C GLU A 40 -43.04 -91.76 66.16
N GLU A 41 -44.31 -91.76 65.74
CA GLU A 41 -44.75 -91.44 64.38
C GLU A 41 -44.28 -90.04 63.94
N VAL A 42 -44.45 -89.04 64.82
CA VAL A 42 -44.10 -87.65 64.54
C VAL A 42 -42.59 -87.41 64.64
N GLN A 43 -41.87 -88.12 65.52
CA GLN A 43 -40.40 -88.11 65.51
C GLN A 43 -39.86 -88.68 64.21
N ALA A 44 -40.37 -89.83 63.74
CA ALA A 44 -39.95 -90.42 62.47
C ALA A 44 -40.26 -89.49 61.28
N SER A 45 -41.39 -88.79 61.32
CA SER A 45 -41.76 -87.80 60.29
C SER A 45 -40.88 -86.55 60.36
N LEU A 46 -40.55 -86.07 61.57
CA LEU A 46 -39.62 -84.95 61.82
C LEU A 46 -38.22 -85.29 61.31
N ASP A 47 -37.71 -86.50 61.58
CA ASP A 47 -36.42 -86.97 61.08
C ASP A 47 -36.42 -87.18 59.55
N ALA A 48 -37.56 -87.58 58.96
CA ALA A 48 -37.69 -87.69 57.51
C ALA A 48 -37.65 -86.32 56.80
N VAL A 49 -38.29 -85.29 57.35
CA VAL A 49 -38.12 -83.92 56.82
C VAL A 49 -36.74 -83.35 57.13
N ARG A 50 -36.14 -83.70 58.27
CA ARG A 50 -34.75 -83.36 58.58
C ARG A 50 -33.77 -83.93 57.54
N ALA A 51 -33.97 -85.17 57.12
CA ALA A 51 -33.17 -85.79 56.05
C ALA A 51 -33.33 -85.10 54.68
N ARG A 52 -34.44 -84.38 54.44
CA ARG A 52 -34.65 -83.48 53.28
C ARG A 52 -34.05 -82.08 53.49
N GLY A 53 -33.49 -81.79 54.66
CA GLY A 53 -32.87 -80.51 55.01
C GLY A 53 -33.83 -79.49 55.64
N ALA A 54 -34.97 -79.91 56.19
CA ALA A 54 -35.95 -79.01 56.79
C ALA A 54 -35.39 -78.17 57.95
N ASP A 55 -34.45 -78.69 58.72
CA ASP A 55 -33.73 -77.95 59.76
C ASP A 55 -32.80 -76.85 59.20
N ARG A 56 -32.63 -76.80 57.88
CA ARG A 56 -31.84 -75.79 57.14
C ARG A 56 -32.70 -74.84 56.30
N TYR A 57 -33.65 -75.39 55.55
CA TYR A 57 -34.47 -74.61 54.60
C TYR A 57 -35.77 -74.09 55.22
N LEU A 58 -36.23 -74.66 56.34
CA LEU A 58 -37.44 -74.25 57.07
C LEU A 58 -37.22 -74.26 58.61
N PRO A 59 -36.12 -73.67 59.13
CA PRO A 59 -35.70 -73.84 60.52
C PRO A 59 -36.78 -73.41 61.54
N ASN A 60 -37.56 -72.37 61.24
CA ASN A 60 -38.62 -71.89 62.12
C ASN A 60 -39.74 -72.93 62.31
N LEU A 61 -40.24 -73.52 61.21
CA LEU A 61 -41.24 -74.58 61.28
C LEU A 61 -40.67 -75.84 61.91
N TYR A 62 -39.42 -76.20 61.58
CA TYR A 62 -38.75 -77.37 62.14
C TYR A 62 -38.59 -77.26 63.66
N ASN A 63 -38.15 -76.09 64.15
CA ASN A 63 -38.01 -75.82 65.58
C ASN A 63 -39.37 -75.74 66.28
N GLN A 64 -40.41 -75.22 65.62
CA GLN A 64 -41.78 -75.22 66.13
C GLN A 64 -42.33 -76.66 66.30
N ALA A 65 -42.17 -77.51 65.28
CA ALA A 65 -42.56 -78.92 65.34
C ALA A 65 -41.78 -79.69 66.42
N SER A 66 -40.45 -79.48 66.48
CA SER A 66 -39.57 -80.06 67.51
C SER A 66 -39.97 -79.62 68.93
N GLY A 67 -40.28 -78.34 69.13
CA GLY A 67 -40.76 -77.79 70.40
C GLY A 67 -42.10 -78.40 70.83
N MET A 68 -43.07 -78.49 69.91
CA MET A 68 -44.35 -79.16 70.17
C MET A 68 -44.16 -80.66 70.48
N LEU A 69 -43.26 -81.35 69.79
CA LEU A 69 -42.95 -82.76 70.04
C LEU A 69 -42.26 -82.98 71.40
N ASN A 70 -41.42 -82.06 71.85
CA ASN A 70 -40.81 -82.10 73.17
C ASN A 70 -41.81 -81.75 74.29
N ASN A 71 -42.76 -80.84 74.04
CA ASN A 71 -43.90 -80.62 74.94
C ASN A 71 -44.78 -81.88 75.04
N ALA A 72 -44.99 -82.60 73.93
CA ALA A 72 -45.71 -83.88 73.93
C ALA A 72 -45.02 -84.94 74.80
N ARG A 73 -43.70 -85.06 74.72
CA ARG A 73 -42.89 -85.91 75.61
C ARG A 73 -43.06 -85.52 77.08
N GLY A 74 -42.97 -84.22 77.38
CA GLY A 74 -43.22 -83.69 78.73
C GLY A 74 -44.60 -84.07 79.27
N GLY A 75 -45.65 -84.04 78.44
CA GLY A 75 -46.99 -84.49 78.82
C GLY A 75 -47.09 -86.00 79.09
N VAL A 76 -46.34 -86.84 78.37
CA VAL A 76 -46.28 -88.29 78.64
C VAL A 76 -45.63 -88.61 79.99
N ASP A 77 -44.63 -87.84 80.39
CA ASP A 77 -43.89 -88.07 81.64
C ASP A 77 -44.57 -87.39 82.84
N GLY A 78 -45.24 -86.25 82.62
CA GLY A 78 -46.16 -85.63 83.58
C GLY A 78 -47.52 -86.35 83.73
N GLY A 79 -47.85 -87.29 82.83
CA GLY A 79 -49.07 -88.09 82.87
C GLY A 79 -50.32 -87.45 82.22
N THR A 80 -50.18 -86.26 81.63
CA THR A 80 -51.24 -85.56 80.90
C THR A 80 -51.34 -86.05 79.45
N TYR A 81 -51.71 -87.33 79.28
CA TYR A 81 -51.65 -88.01 77.98
C TYR A 81 -52.51 -87.40 76.87
N ASP A 82 -53.59 -86.69 77.21
CA ASP A 82 -54.43 -86.00 76.22
C ASP A 82 -53.73 -84.75 75.66
N ASP A 83 -53.09 -83.95 76.52
CA ASP A 83 -52.25 -82.83 76.10
C ASP A 83 -51.03 -83.31 75.30
N ALA A 84 -50.49 -84.48 75.65
CA ALA A 84 -49.40 -85.11 74.91
C ALA A 84 -49.81 -85.51 73.49
N ILE A 85 -51.00 -86.10 73.32
CA ILE A 85 -51.55 -86.43 71.99
C ILE A 85 -51.80 -85.15 71.20
N ALA A 86 -52.44 -84.13 71.79
CA ALA A 86 -52.73 -82.86 71.11
C ALA A 86 -51.44 -82.13 70.66
N ASN A 87 -50.39 -82.10 71.49
CA ASN A 87 -49.10 -81.53 71.11
C ASN A 87 -48.40 -82.35 70.01
N ALA A 88 -48.52 -83.68 70.01
CA ALA A 88 -47.99 -84.51 68.94
C ALA A 88 -48.78 -84.33 67.62
N GLU A 89 -50.11 -84.18 67.67
CA GLU A 89 -50.94 -83.90 66.49
C GLU A 89 -50.68 -82.50 65.92
N ASN A 90 -50.48 -81.49 66.76
CA ASN A 90 -50.04 -80.16 66.33
C ASN A 90 -48.63 -80.21 65.69
N ALA A 91 -47.69 -80.94 66.28
CA ALA A 91 -46.38 -81.18 65.69
C ALA A 91 -46.47 -81.90 64.34
N ALA A 92 -47.37 -82.89 64.19
CA ALA A 92 -47.64 -83.56 62.92
C ALA A 92 -48.16 -82.58 61.84
N GLY A 93 -49.05 -81.66 62.23
CA GLY A 93 -49.54 -80.60 61.34
C GLY A 93 -48.42 -79.69 60.83
N VAL A 94 -47.51 -79.27 61.70
CA VAL A 94 -46.34 -78.47 61.30
C VAL A 94 -45.36 -79.29 60.45
N VAL A 95 -45.13 -80.57 60.77
CA VAL A 95 -44.30 -81.47 59.92
C VAL A 95 -44.91 -81.61 58.52
N SER A 96 -46.23 -81.74 58.38
CA SER A 96 -46.87 -81.82 57.06
C SER A 96 -46.74 -80.51 56.26
N GLN A 97 -46.76 -79.35 56.92
CA GLN A 97 -46.42 -78.07 56.27
C GLN A 97 -44.97 -78.06 55.78
N ILE A 98 -44.02 -78.56 56.59
CA ILE A 98 -42.62 -78.71 56.19
C ILE A 98 -42.47 -79.64 54.98
N GLU A 99 -43.11 -80.82 54.99
CA GLU A 99 -43.07 -81.79 53.89
C GLU A 99 -43.51 -81.18 52.55
N SER A 100 -44.47 -80.25 52.59
CA SER A 100 -45.03 -79.56 51.43
C SER A 100 -44.16 -78.42 50.89
N GLN A 101 -43.23 -77.89 51.68
CA GLN A 101 -42.45 -76.68 51.36
C GLN A 101 -40.94 -76.91 51.22
N VAL A 102 -40.37 -77.94 51.87
CA VAL A 102 -38.91 -78.11 52.00
C VAL A 102 -38.18 -78.24 50.65
N ASP A 103 -38.73 -79.01 49.70
CA ASP A 103 -38.10 -79.20 48.39
C ASP A 103 -38.20 -77.93 47.52
N MET A 104 -39.27 -77.14 47.67
CA MET A 104 -39.48 -75.86 46.97
C MET A 104 -38.45 -74.82 47.46
N LYS A 105 -38.35 -74.62 48.78
CA LYS A 105 -37.36 -73.71 49.38
C LYS A 105 -35.92 -74.13 49.07
N ARG A 106 -35.65 -75.43 48.99
CA ARG A 106 -34.36 -75.95 48.53
C ARG A 106 -34.06 -75.60 47.06
N GLN A 107 -35.04 -75.71 46.17
CA GLN A 107 -34.87 -75.31 44.76
C GLN A 107 -34.64 -73.80 44.60
N GLU A 108 -35.35 -72.97 45.36
CA GLU A 108 -35.17 -71.51 45.37
C GLU A 108 -33.75 -71.13 45.83
N VAL A 109 -33.22 -71.78 46.87
CA VAL A 109 -31.85 -71.53 47.36
C VAL A 109 -30.76 -71.98 46.37
N GLU A 110 -30.88 -73.15 45.72
CA GLU A 110 -29.90 -73.54 44.70
C GLU A 110 -30.00 -72.67 43.42
N ALA A 111 -31.18 -72.14 43.09
CA ALA A 111 -31.34 -71.17 41.99
C ALA A 111 -30.64 -69.83 42.30
N LYS A 112 -30.82 -69.28 43.51
CA LYS A 112 -30.13 -68.06 43.96
C LYS A 112 -28.61 -68.24 44.00
N LYS A 113 -28.13 -69.43 44.39
CA LYS A 113 -26.70 -69.79 44.34
C LYS A 113 -26.15 -69.85 42.92
N ALA A 114 -26.89 -70.39 41.96
CA ALA A 114 -26.48 -70.38 40.55
C ALA A 114 -26.39 -68.95 39.98
N GLN A 115 -27.35 -68.07 40.33
CA GLN A 115 -27.32 -66.65 39.98
C GLN A 115 -26.09 -65.94 40.58
N LEU A 116 -25.71 -66.26 41.82
CA LEU A 116 -24.56 -65.64 42.49
C LEU A 116 -23.23 -65.99 41.82
N ILE A 117 -23.09 -67.22 41.31
CA ILE A 117 -21.90 -67.68 40.58
C ILE A 117 -21.80 -67.00 39.20
N ASP A 118 -22.92 -66.86 38.47
CA ASP A 118 -22.98 -66.10 37.22
C ASP A 118 -22.61 -64.61 37.43
N LEU A 119 -23.09 -64.00 38.50
CA LEU A 119 -22.72 -62.63 38.85
C LEU A 119 -21.24 -62.49 39.22
N GLN A 120 -20.69 -63.41 40.02
CA GLN A 120 -19.28 -63.42 40.40
C GLN A 120 -18.37 -63.48 39.15
N GLY A 121 -18.76 -64.26 38.13
CA GLY A 121 -18.06 -64.29 36.85
C GLY A 121 -18.06 -62.94 36.12
N LYS A 122 -19.22 -62.28 36.02
CA LYS A 122 -19.37 -60.95 35.40
C LYS A 122 -18.59 -59.86 36.14
N ILE A 123 -18.57 -59.92 37.47
CA ILE A 123 -17.86 -58.98 38.32
C ILE A 123 -16.35 -59.09 38.07
N ASN A 124 -15.80 -60.30 38.10
CA ASN A 124 -14.37 -60.50 37.84
C ASN A 124 -13.96 -59.99 36.44
N GLN A 125 -14.76 -60.25 35.39
CA GLN A 125 -14.52 -59.72 34.03
C GLN A 125 -14.58 -58.19 33.93
N THR A 126 -15.46 -57.57 34.73
CA THR A 126 -15.60 -56.10 34.77
C THR A 126 -14.41 -55.46 35.48
N VAL A 127 -13.98 -56.04 36.61
CA VAL A 127 -12.82 -55.60 37.40
C VAL A 127 -11.52 -55.76 36.60
N GLU A 128 -11.33 -56.89 35.91
CA GLU A 128 -10.21 -57.12 34.99
C GLU A 128 -10.17 -56.08 33.85
N SER A 129 -11.34 -55.70 33.32
CA SER A 129 -11.46 -54.61 32.33
C SER A 129 -11.07 -53.25 32.94
N VAL A 130 -11.50 -52.93 34.17
CA VAL A 130 -11.12 -51.68 34.85
C VAL A 130 -9.61 -51.62 35.08
N GLN A 131 -9.01 -52.68 35.62
CA GLN A 131 -7.56 -52.76 35.86
C GLN A 131 -6.73 -52.64 34.58
N THR A 132 -7.26 -53.10 33.44
CA THR A 132 -6.57 -53.01 32.14
C THR A 132 -6.55 -51.59 31.57
N ILE A 133 -7.59 -50.78 31.81
CA ILE A 133 -7.74 -49.43 31.22
C ILE A 133 -7.32 -48.33 32.22
N GLY A 134 -7.39 -48.61 33.52
CA GLY A 134 -7.05 -47.68 34.60
C GLY A 134 -6.69 -48.39 35.90
N PRO A 135 -5.45 -48.93 36.03
CA PRO A 135 -4.97 -49.60 37.25
C PRO A 135 -4.99 -48.71 38.51
N GLU A 136 -5.14 -47.40 38.35
CA GLU A 136 -5.32 -46.42 39.43
C GLU A 136 -6.66 -46.54 40.21
N ARG A 137 -7.66 -47.27 39.71
CA ARG A 137 -8.93 -47.58 40.43
C ARG A 137 -8.74 -48.67 41.49
N THR A 138 -8.01 -48.34 42.56
CA THR A 138 -7.82 -49.23 43.72
C THR A 138 -9.13 -49.52 44.45
N ASP A 139 -10.07 -48.57 44.45
CA ASP A 139 -11.43 -48.67 44.97
C ASP A 139 -12.21 -49.86 44.38
N VAL A 140 -12.20 -50.00 43.05
CA VAL A 140 -12.86 -51.11 42.35
C VAL A 140 -12.15 -52.44 42.60
N THR A 141 -10.82 -52.42 42.79
CA THR A 141 -10.06 -53.64 43.10
C THR A 141 -10.33 -54.15 44.52
N GLN A 142 -10.27 -53.27 45.53
CA GLN A 142 -10.54 -53.62 46.93
C GLN A 142 -11.99 -54.11 47.12
N GLY A 143 -12.97 -53.39 46.57
CA GLY A 143 -14.38 -53.81 46.65
C GLY A 143 -14.66 -55.17 45.99
N ALA A 144 -13.87 -55.56 44.97
CA ALA A 144 -13.96 -56.88 44.35
C ALA A 144 -13.41 -57.99 45.25
N GLU A 145 -12.32 -57.74 45.99
CA GLU A 145 -11.79 -58.67 46.97
C GLU A 145 -12.72 -58.81 48.18
N GLU A 146 -13.23 -57.69 48.72
CA GLU A 146 -14.24 -57.67 49.80
C GLU A 146 -15.50 -58.45 49.41
N LEU A 147 -16.04 -58.23 48.21
CA LEU A 147 -17.21 -58.97 47.73
C LEU A 147 -16.91 -60.46 47.54
N ASN A 148 -15.76 -60.82 46.96
CA ASN A 148 -15.37 -62.23 46.82
C ASN A 148 -15.23 -62.91 48.19
N ASN A 149 -14.67 -62.21 49.18
CA ASN A 149 -14.60 -62.66 50.58
C ASN A 149 -16.00 -62.83 51.20
N PHE A 150 -16.91 -61.87 51.01
CA PHE A 150 -18.29 -61.96 51.49
C PHE A 150 -19.07 -63.11 50.81
N ILE A 151 -18.90 -63.33 49.51
CA ILE A 151 -19.49 -64.45 48.78
C ILE A 151 -18.97 -65.79 49.33
N GLN A 152 -17.68 -65.92 49.62
CA GLN A 152 -17.11 -67.11 50.26
C GLN A 152 -17.62 -67.30 51.70
N GLN A 153 -17.81 -66.23 52.47
CA GLN A 153 -18.42 -66.29 53.80
C GLN A 153 -19.85 -66.83 53.73
N VAL A 154 -20.71 -66.29 52.86
CA VAL A 154 -22.11 -66.75 52.68
C VAL A 154 -22.18 -68.21 52.22
N GLN A 155 -21.30 -68.62 51.28
CA GLN A 155 -21.22 -70.03 50.86
C GLN A 155 -20.77 -70.96 52.00
N THR A 156 -19.83 -70.50 52.85
CA THR A 156 -19.36 -71.25 54.02
C THR A 156 -20.43 -71.32 55.11
N ALA A 157 -21.14 -70.22 55.36
CA ALA A 157 -22.26 -70.13 56.29
C ALA A 157 -23.44 -71.04 55.86
N GLN A 158 -23.73 -71.14 54.55
CA GLN A 158 -24.72 -72.09 54.04
C GLN A 158 -24.33 -73.55 54.36
N ALA A 159 -23.05 -73.91 54.19
CA ALA A 159 -22.55 -75.24 54.56
C ALA A 159 -22.70 -75.52 56.07
N GLN A 160 -22.65 -74.46 56.89
CA GLN A 160 -22.83 -74.47 58.35
C GLN A 160 -24.28 -74.16 58.81
N VAL A 161 -25.24 -74.10 57.88
CA VAL A 161 -26.70 -73.95 58.12
C VAL A 161 -27.17 -72.54 58.54
N SER A 162 -26.29 -71.59 58.85
CA SER A 162 -26.65 -70.38 59.61
C SER A 162 -27.50 -69.32 58.89
N GLU A 163 -27.37 -69.14 57.57
CA GLU A 163 -27.96 -67.96 56.87
C GLU A 163 -29.15 -68.24 55.92
N GLY A 164 -29.42 -69.52 55.62
CA GLY A 164 -30.56 -69.96 54.83
C GLY A 164 -30.69 -69.29 53.45
N GLU A 165 -31.90 -68.82 53.15
CA GLU A 165 -32.24 -68.10 51.90
C GLU A 165 -31.80 -66.63 51.94
N SER A 166 -31.90 -66.00 53.10
CA SER A 166 -31.57 -64.58 53.35
C SER A 166 -30.11 -64.23 53.08
N GLY A 167 -29.17 -65.13 53.36
CA GLY A 167 -27.75 -64.92 53.02
C GLY A 167 -27.55 -64.77 51.51
N TYR A 168 -28.24 -65.58 50.71
CA TYR A 168 -28.17 -65.52 49.25
C TYR A 168 -28.85 -64.28 48.66
N ASP A 169 -29.98 -63.83 49.21
CA ASP A 169 -30.60 -62.57 48.76
C ASP A 169 -29.71 -61.37 49.06
N ASN A 170 -29.06 -61.33 50.23
CA ASN A 170 -28.10 -60.29 50.59
C ASN A 170 -26.84 -60.34 49.70
N ALA A 171 -26.28 -61.54 49.46
CA ALA A 171 -25.16 -61.72 48.55
C ALA A 171 -25.48 -61.32 47.10
N LEU A 172 -26.66 -61.70 46.58
CA LEU A 172 -27.12 -61.28 45.27
C LEU A 172 -27.35 -59.76 45.20
N MET A 173 -27.93 -59.15 46.24
CA MET A 173 -28.13 -57.70 46.28
C MET A 173 -26.79 -56.94 46.28
N LYS A 174 -25.85 -57.32 47.14
CA LYS A 174 -24.50 -56.72 47.17
C LYS A 174 -23.74 -56.95 45.87
N ALA A 175 -23.81 -58.16 45.29
CA ALA A 175 -23.14 -58.46 44.04
C ALA A 175 -23.75 -57.69 42.85
N ASN A 176 -25.08 -57.51 42.79
CA ASN A 176 -25.71 -56.68 41.75
C ASN A 176 -25.36 -55.20 41.92
N ALA A 177 -25.34 -54.69 43.16
CA ALA A 177 -24.91 -53.33 43.44
C ALA A 177 -23.45 -53.11 43.02
N PHE A 178 -22.54 -54.00 43.43
CA PHE A 178 -21.12 -53.91 43.07
C PHE A 178 -20.88 -54.09 41.57
N LEU A 179 -21.58 -55.01 40.90
CA LEU A 179 -21.51 -55.14 39.44
C LEU A 179 -21.96 -53.85 38.74
N SER A 180 -23.02 -53.20 39.24
CA SER A 180 -23.46 -51.90 38.74
C SER A 180 -22.39 -50.82 38.96
N THR A 181 -21.81 -50.71 40.16
CA THR A 181 -20.74 -49.75 40.46
C THR A 181 -19.49 -49.99 39.59
N ALA A 182 -19.04 -51.24 39.47
CA ALA A 182 -17.88 -51.60 38.65
C ALA A 182 -18.13 -51.36 37.15
N THR A 183 -19.36 -51.62 36.66
CA THR A 183 -19.73 -51.35 35.26
C THR A 183 -19.82 -49.84 34.99
N GLN A 184 -20.33 -49.06 35.94
CA GLN A 184 -20.33 -47.60 35.85
C GLN A 184 -18.92 -47.03 35.88
N ALA A 185 -18.07 -47.45 36.84
CA ALA A 185 -16.69 -47.01 36.95
C ALA A 185 -15.86 -47.38 35.70
N LEU A 186 -16.14 -48.54 35.08
CA LEU A 186 -15.58 -48.92 33.79
C LEU A 186 -16.03 -47.96 32.67
N ALA A 187 -17.32 -47.68 32.55
CA ALA A 187 -17.86 -46.78 31.52
C ALA A 187 -17.35 -45.33 31.69
N GLU A 188 -17.30 -44.80 32.92
CA GLU A 188 -16.70 -43.50 33.25
C GLU A 188 -15.24 -43.43 32.82
N LEU A 189 -14.47 -44.48 33.10
CA LEU A 189 -13.03 -44.52 32.82
C LEU A 189 -12.75 -44.76 31.33
N GLU A 190 -13.55 -45.58 30.65
CA GLU A 190 -13.56 -45.71 29.19
C GLU A 190 -13.88 -44.36 28.51
N VAL A 191 -14.86 -43.59 29.01
CA VAL A 191 -15.18 -42.24 28.49
C VAL A 191 -14.09 -41.22 28.82
N SER A 192 -13.48 -41.27 30.00
CA SER A 192 -12.40 -40.35 30.41
C SER A 192 -11.14 -40.55 29.55
N LYS A 193 -10.66 -41.80 29.43
CA LYS A 193 -9.47 -42.12 28.64
C LYS A 193 -9.70 -41.92 27.13
N SER A 194 -10.91 -42.17 26.61
CA SER A 194 -11.21 -41.89 25.19
C SER A 194 -11.28 -40.39 24.87
N LYS A 195 -11.73 -39.54 25.81
CA LYS A 195 -11.62 -38.08 25.69
C LYS A 195 -10.16 -37.61 25.71
N GLN A 196 -9.33 -38.18 26.56
CA GLN A 196 -7.89 -37.86 26.59
C GLN A 196 -7.22 -38.24 25.26
N LEU A 197 -7.45 -39.46 24.77
CA LEU A 197 -6.95 -39.93 23.47
C LEU A 197 -7.45 -39.03 22.31
N LEU A 198 -8.70 -38.56 22.34
CA LEU A 198 -9.20 -37.59 21.35
C LEU A 198 -8.39 -36.28 21.37
N GLN A 199 -8.06 -35.74 22.56
CA GLN A 199 -7.21 -34.54 22.66
C GLN A 199 -5.81 -34.82 22.10
N ASP A 200 -5.19 -35.94 22.47
CA ASP A 200 -3.86 -36.33 21.96
C ASP A 200 -3.83 -36.45 20.42
N ILE A 201 -4.93 -36.97 19.84
CA ILE A 201 -5.14 -37.06 18.38
C ILE A 201 -5.34 -35.67 17.75
N GLN A 202 -6.13 -34.78 18.36
CA GLN A 202 -6.35 -33.42 17.85
C GLN A 202 -5.08 -32.57 17.92
N ASP A 203 -4.30 -32.69 18.99
CA ASP A 203 -3.01 -32.01 19.15
C ASP A 203 -1.96 -32.53 18.16
N ALA A 204 -1.95 -33.84 17.87
CA ALA A 204 -1.14 -34.42 16.81
C ALA A 204 -1.59 -33.93 15.42
N TRP A 205 -2.89 -33.88 15.18
CA TRP A 205 -3.43 -33.43 13.90
C TRP A 205 -3.11 -31.96 13.62
N GLY A 206 -3.20 -31.07 14.62
CA GLY A 206 -2.80 -29.66 14.47
C GLY A 206 -1.34 -29.49 14.07
N ARG A 207 -0.43 -30.31 14.62
CA ARG A 207 0.99 -30.32 14.19
C ARG A 207 1.15 -30.83 12.76
N ALA A 208 0.50 -31.93 12.40
CA ALA A 208 0.55 -32.47 11.03
C ALA A 208 -0.03 -31.49 9.99
N GLN A 209 -1.10 -30.78 10.32
CA GLN A 209 -1.65 -29.72 9.45
C GLN A 209 -0.64 -28.58 9.22
N SER A 210 0.16 -28.20 10.22
CA SER A 210 1.18 -27.13 10.07
C SER A 210 2.27 -27.42 9.02
N VAL A 211 2.48 -28.70 8.65
CA VAL A 211 3.44 -29.10 7.61
C VAL A 211 2.80 -29.41 6.25
N GLU A 212 1.51 -29.10 6.06
CA GLU A 212 0.69 -29.39 4.86
C GLU A 212 0.52 -30.90 4.59
N VAL A 213 0.42 -31.73 5.65
CA VAL A 213 0.38 -33.21 5.55
C VAL A 213 -0.57 -33.77 4.48
N LEU A 214 -1.71 -33.12 4.24
CA LEU A 214 -2.73 -33.52 3.26
C LEU A 214 -2.24 -33.47 1.79
N ASP A 215 -1.23 -32.66 1.47
CA ASP A 215 -0.72 -32.52 0.11
C ASP A 215 0.40 -33.52 -0.22
N TYR A 216 1.02 -34.12 0.81
CA TYR A 216 2.17 -35.03 0.68
C TYR A 216 1.84 -36.48 1.10
N VAL A 217 0.88 -36.68 2.02
CA VAL A 217 0.50 -38.00 2.55
C VAL A 217 -1.00 -38.22 2.37
N ASP A 218 -1.39 -38.89 1.27
CA ASP A 218 -2.81 -39.13 0.93
C ASP A 218 -3.61 -39.79 2.07
N ALA A 219 -3.01 -40.72 2.82
CA ALA A 219 -3.66 -41.41 3.94
C ALA A 219 -4.05 -40.47 5.11
N ALA A 220 -3.46 -39.27 5.20
CA ALA A 220 -3.84 -38.27 6.19
C ALA A 220 -5.23 -37.66 5.93
N LYS A 221 -5.81 -37.85 4.73
CA LYS A 221 -7.13 -37.33 4.36
C LYS A 221 -8.29 -37.97 5.13
N ASP A 222 -8.08 -39.18 5.66
CA ASP A 222 -9.10 -39.88 6.44
C ASP A 222 -9.12 -39.42 7.92
N VAL A 223 -8.03 -38.84 8.44
CA VAL A 223 -7.87 -38.46 9.85
C VAL A 223 -8.97 -37.51 10.37
N PRO A 224 -9.41 -36.46 9.65
CA PRO A 224 -10.55 -35.64 10.08
C PRO A 224 -11.85 -36.44 10.25
N GLN A 225 -12.10 -37.42 9.37
CA GLN A 225 -13.27 -38.29 9.46
C GLN A 225 -13.14 -39.31 10.61
N GLU A 226 -11.92 -39.75 10.92
CA GLU A 226 -11.65 -40.55 12.12
C GLU A 226 -11.86 -39.73 13.41
N ILE A 227 -11.45 -38.46 13.44
CA ILE A 227 -11.73 -37.53 14.57
C ILE A 227 -13.25 -37.34 14.77
N GLU A 228 -14.02 -37.09 13.71
CA GLU A 228 -15.50 -37.04 13.79
C GLU A 228 -16.09 -38.37 14.26
N THR A 229 -15.56 -39.49 13.79
CA THR A 229 -16.00 -40.83 14.18
C THR A 229 -15.73 -41.07 15.67
N ILE A 230 -14.54 -40.73 16.17
CA ILE A 230 -14.16 -40.81 17.59
C ILE A 230 -15.10 -39.94 18.44
N GLN A 231 -15.31 -38.68 18.07
CA GLN A 231 -16.24 -37.78 18.77
C GLN A 231 -17.66 -38.38 18.85
N SER A 232 -18.14 -38.96 17.74
CA SER A 232 -19.44 -39.63 17.67
C SER A 232 -19.51 -40.89 18.54
N LEU A 233 -18.44 -41.69 18.59
CA LEU A 233 -18.35 -42.89 19.45
C LEU A 233 -18.31 -42.50 20.93
N ILE A 234 -17.56 -41.46 21.32
CA ILE A 234 -17.56 -40.93 22.70
C ILE A 234 -18.96 -40.42 23.08
N ALA A 235 -19.62 -39.66 22.20
CA ALA A 235 -20.97 -39.16 22.44
C ALA A 235 -22.03 -40.28 22.54
N GLN A 236 -21.80 -41.42 21.88
CA GLN A 236 -22.60 -42.64 22.02
C GLN A 236 -22.26 -43.48 23.28
N GLY A 237 -21.32 -43.04 24.11
CA GLY A 237 -20.86 -43.77 25.31
C GLY A 237 -19.97 -44.98 25.02
N LYS A 238 -19.43 -45.10 23.81
CA LYS A 238 -18.64 -46.24 23.33
C LYS A 238 -17.13 -46.06 23.58
N GLY A 239 -16.74 -45.61 24.77
CA GLY A 239 -15.34 -45.30 25.10
C GLY A 239 -14.37 -46.47 24.84
N ARG A 240 -14.81 -47.71 25.11
CA ARG A 240 -14.04 -48.94 24.77
C ARG A 240 -13.71 -49.06 23.29
N GLU A 241 -14.66 -48.74 22.42
CA GLU A 241 -14.51 -48.90 20.97
C GLU A 241 -13.45 -47.91 20.45
N VAL A 242 -13.48 -46.68 20.96
CA VAL A 242 -12.45 -45.66 20.69
C VAL A 242 -11.06 -46.12 21.13
N LEU A 243 -10.93 -46.57 22.38
CA LEU A 243 -9.64 -47.00 22.95
C LEU A 243 -9.06 -48.24 22.25
N GLN A 244 -9.91 -49.12 21.72
CA GLN A 244 -9.48 -50.32 20.99
C GLN A 244 -9.17 -50.10 19.51
N GLN A 245 -9.82 -49.12 18.85
CA GLN A 245 -9.65 -48.89 17.42
C GLN A 245 -8.63 -47.77 17.11
N TYR A 246 -8.56 -46.72 17.92
CA TYR A 246 -7.84 -45.47 17.58
C TYR A 246 -6.65 -45.13 18.48
N SER A 247 -6.28 -46.01 19.42
CA SER A 247 -5.13 -45.78 20.32
C SER A 247 -3.77 -45.69 19.61
N GLY A 248 -3.65 -46.24 18.40
CA GLY A 248 -2.47 -46.06 17.53
C GLY A 248 -2.54 -44.85 16.59
N LEU A 249 -3.63 -44.07 16.60
CA LEU A 249 -3.78 -42.94 15.67
C LEU A 249 -2.81 -41.78 15.96
N PRO A 250 -2.46 -41.39 17.21
CA PRO A 250 -1.43 -40.38 17.45
C PRO A 250 -0.08 -40.71 16.82
N ASP A 251 0.40 -41.95 16.98
CA ASP A 251 1.67 -42.42 16.39
C ASP A 251 1.60 -42.48 14.87
N THR A 252 0.41 -42.77 14.32
CA THR A 252 0.17 -42.80 12.87
C THR A 252 0.17 -41.39 12.28
N ILE A 253 -0.46 -40.42 12.97
CA ILE A 253 -0.41 -39.00 12.59
C ILE A 253 1.02 -38.44 12.69
N ALA A 254 1.78 -38.83 13.73
CA ALA A 254 3.19 -38.45 13.83
C ALA A 254 4.04 -39.01 12.67
N GLN A 255 3.79 -40.26 12.25
CA GLN A 255 4.42 -40.83 11.05
C GLN A 255 4.01 -40.09 9.76
N TYR A 256 2.77 -39.59 9.67
CA TYR A 256 2.34 -38.73 8.55
C TYR A 256 2.98 -37.33 8.61
N GLU A 257 3.12 -36.74 9.80
CA GLU A 257 3.81 -35.46 10.05
C GLU A 257 5.28 -35.54 9.60
N ASP A 258 6.00 -36.58 10.01
CA ASP A 258 7.40 -36.80 9.62
C ASP A 258 7.56 -37.21 8.15
N ARG A 259 6.66 -38.02 7.59
CA ARG A 259 6.68 -38.33 6.15
C ARG A 259 6.41 -37.10 5.29
N ALA A 260 5.48 -36.23 5.70
CA ALA A 260 5.24 -34.96 5.02
C ALA A 260 6.46 -34.04 5.11
N ARG A 261 7.17 -33.99 6.25
CA ARG A 261 8.47 -33.29 6.35
C ARG A 261 9.51 -33.89 5.40
N GLU A 262 9.64 -35.22 5.34
CA GLU A 262 10.57 -35.92 4.46
C GLU A 262 10.31 -35.58 2.98
N ASP A 263 9.09 -35.80 2.49
CA ASP A 263 8.72 -35.55 1.10
C ASP A 263 8.78 -34.06 0.72
N ARG A 264 8.41 -33.16 1.65
CA ARG A 264 8.47 -31.71 1.43
C ARG A 264 9.89 -31.17 1.49
N ALA A 265 10.75 -31.68 2.39
CA ALA A 265 12.18 -31.36 2.41
C ALA A 265 12.87 -31.85 1.13
N ASN A 266 12.58 -33.08 0.69
CA ASN A 266 13.05 -33.59 -0.60
C ASN A 266 12.60 -32.68 -1.75
N ALA A 267 11.32 -32.31 -1.82
CA ALA A 267 10.79 -31.41 -2.86
C ALA A 267 11.37 -29.98 -2.81
N GLN A 268 11.79 -29.51 -1.63
CA GLN A 268 12.51 -28.24 -1.47
C GLN A 268 13.98 -28.37 -1.90
N ILE A 269 14.68 -29.44 -1.53
CA ILE A 269 16.05 -29.76 -1.99
C ILE A 269 16.08 -29.87 -3.52
N ASP A 270 15.13 -30.58 -4.13
CA ASP A 270 15.02 -30.74 -5.58
C ASP A 270 14.81 -29.40 -6.33
N ARG A 271 14.16 -28.43 -5.68
CA ARG A 271 13.93 -27.07 -6.23
C ARG A 271 15.11 -26.15 -5.97
N ALA A 272 15.66 -26.17 -4.76
CA ALA A 272 16.82 -25.39 -4.37
C ALA A 272 18.04 -25.79 -5.20
N GLN A 273 18.28 -27.10 -5.36
CA GLN A 273 19.33 -27.63 -6.23
C GLN A 273 19.18 -27.13 -7.67
N ARG A 274 17.97 -27.13 -8.26
CA ARG A 274 17.77 -26.63 -9.64
C ARG A 274 18.06 -25.14 -9.76
N LEU A 275 17.67 -24.33 -8.77
CA LEU A 275 17.94 -22.88 -8.78
C LEU A 275 19.43 -22.57 -8.52
N ILE A 276 20.09 -23.36 -7.66
CA ILE A 276 21.55 -23.33 -7.49
C ILE A 276 22.23 -23.74 -8.80
N GLU A 277 21.82 -24.83 -9.45
CA GLU A 277 22.36 -25.27 -10.74
C GLU A 277 22.07 -24.27 -11.87
N ILE A 278 21.09 -23.37 -11.75
CA ILE A 278 20.87 -22.25 -12.67
C ILE A 278 21.86 -21.13 -12.35
N ALA A 279 21.87 -20.63 -11.11
CA ALA A 279 22.75 -19.55 -10.68
C ALA A 279 24.26 -19.90 -10.83
N GLU A 280 24.66 -21.16 -10.64
CA GLU A 280 26.03 -21.66 -10.86
C GLU A 280 26.54 -21.56 -12.30
N LYS A 281 25.64 -21.40 -13.29
CA LYS A 281 26.02 -21.28 -14.70
C LYS A 281 26.24 -19.83 -15.12
N GLU A 282 25.66 -18.88 -14.38
CA GLU A 282 25.71 -17.46 -14.70
C GLU A 282 26.95 -16.80 -14.06
N PRO A 283 27.77 -16.06 -14.83
CA PRO A 283 29.11 -15.65 -14.40
C PRO A 283 29.12 -14.54 -13.34
N ASP A 284 28.05 -13.74 -13.27
CA ASP A 284 27.93 -12.56 -12.40
C ASP A 284 27.07 -12.79 -11.14
N ALA A 285 26.59 -14.02 -10.93
CA ALA A 285 25.86 -14.40 -9.73
C ALA A 285 26.75 -14.40 -8.48
N SER A 286 26.19 -14.02 -7.34
CA SER A 286 26.89 -13.91 -6.06
C SER A 286 27.42 -15.27 -5.59
N LEU A 287 28.74 -15.46 -5.68
CA LEU A 287 29.42 -16.65 -5.17
C LEU A 287 29.11 -16.88 -3.69
N ASP A 288 29.07 -15.82 -2.88
CA ASP A 288 28.71 -15.88 -1.45
C ASP A 288 27.25 -16.36 -1.24
N GLY A 289 26.33 -15.90 -2.09
CA GLY A 289 24.92 -16.32 -2.08
C GLY A 289 24.76 -17.79 -2.48
N ILE A 290 25.41 -18.20 -3.56
CA ILE A 290 25.44 -19.58 -4.06
C ILE A 290 26.09 -20.53 -3.05
N GLU A 291 27.22 -20.17 -2.45
CA GLU A 291 27.89 -20.99 -1.42
C GLU A 291 27.04 -21.10 -0.14
N SER A 292 26.34 -20.02 0.26
CA SER A 292 25.39 -20.06 1.37
C SER A 292 24.20 -21.00 1.08
N ALA A 293 23.61 -20.90 -0.13
CA ALA A 293 22.53 -21.76 -0.57
C ALA A 293 22.95 -23.25 -0.65
N LYS A 294 24.17 -23.52 -1.15
CA LYS A 294 24.78 -24.87 -1.18
C LYS A 294 25.03 -25.44 0.22
N SER A 295 25.59 -24.64 1.13
CA SER A 295 25.86 -25.07 2.51
C SER A 295 24.56 -25.46 3.22
N ALA A 296 23.49 -24.69 3.05
CA ALA A 296 22.15 -25.04 3.52
C ALA A 296 21.55 -26.27 2.81
N LEU A 297 21.89 -26.52 1.54
CA LEU A 297 21.47 -27.72 0.80
C LEU A 297 22.16 -28.99 1.32
N GLU A 298 23.45 -28.89 1.67
CA GLU A 298 24.21 -29.99 2.25
C GLU A 298 23.73 -30.29 3.68
N GLU A 299 23.57 -29.27 4.53
CA GLU A 299 22.94 -29.38 5.86
C GLU A 299 21.55 -30.06 5.78
N ALA A 300 20.74 -29.69 4.77
CA ALA A 300 19.43 -30.29 4.54
C ALA A 300 19.52 -31.78 4.17
N ARG A 301 20.46 -32.15 3.27
CA ARG A 301 20.68 -33.53 2.82
C ARG A 301 21.28 -34.40 3.93
N GLU A 302 22.19 -33.87 4.75
CA GLU A 302 22.75 -34.57 5.90
C GLU A 302 21.66 -34.83 6.95
N ALA A 303 20.88 -33.80 7.31
CA ALA A 303 19.75 -33.97 8.23
C ALA A 303 18.70 -34.98 7.72
N LEU A 304 18.46 -35.05 6.40
CA LEU A 304 17.57 -36.06 5.80
C LEU A 304 18.15 -37.48 5.89
N GLN A 305 19.47 -37.65 5.71
CA GLN A 305 20.15 -38.94 5.86
C GLN A 305 20.21 -39.40 7.33
N GLU A 306 20.27 -38.47 8.29
CA GLU A 306 20.18 -38.75 9.73
C GLU A 306 18.75 -39.02 10.22
N GLY A 307 17.73 -38.87 9.36
CA GLY A 307 16.31 -39.01 9.74
C GLY A 307 15.75 -37.83 10.53
N ASN A 308 16.46 -36.70 10.54
CA ASN A 308 16.08 -35.47 11.24
C ASN A 308 15.28 -34.54 10.30
N TYR A 309 14.07 -34.98 9.94
CA TYR A 309 13.25 -34.35 8.90
C TYR A 309 12.86 -32.89 9.22
N ALA A 310 12.80 -32.52 10.49
CA ALA A 310 12.54 -31.14 10.91
C ALA A 310 13.72 -30.20 10.57
N ASN A 311 14.97 -30.60 10.85
CA ASN A 311 16.13 -29.83 10.42
C ASN A 311 16.30 -29.86 8.90
N ALA A 312 16.04 -31.00 8.26
CA ALA A 312 16.11 -31.14 6.80
C ALA A 312 15.16 -30.16 6.10
N PHE A 313 13.90 -30.07 6.53
CA PHE A 313 12.92 -29.11 6.02
C PHE A 313 13.35 -27.65 6.24
N ASN A 314 13.83 -27.30 7.43
CA ASN A 314 14.26 -25.92 7.73
C ASN A 314 15.50 -25.51 6.92
N ALA A 315 16.48 -26.39 6.76
CA ALA A 315 17.67 -26.12 5.95
C ALA A 315 17.35 -26.09 4.44
N ALA A 316 16.47 -26.98 3.95
CA ALA A 316 15.99 -26.97 2.57
C ALA A 316 15.20 -25.70 2.25
N GLY A 317 14.40 -25.20 3.21
CA GLY A 317 13.70 -23.92 3.13
C GLY A 317 14.66 -22.75 2.96
N ARG A 318 15.70 -22.65 3.82
CA ARG A 318 16.75 -21.60 3.70
C ARG A 318 17.48 -21.68 2.36
N SER A 319 17.91 -22.89 1.96
CA SER A 319 18.59 -23.12 0.68
C SER A 319 17.74 -22.66 -0.51
N LEU A 320 16.44 -22.98 -0.50
CA LEU A 320 15.48 -22.56 -1.52
C LEU A 320 15.25 -21.05 -1.54
N GLU A 321 15.22 -20.39 -0.37
CA GLU A 321 15.02 -18.94 -0.26
C GLU A 321 16.24 -18.16 -0.78
N THR A 322 17.46 -18.54 -0.36
CA THR A 322 18.70 -17.93 -0.87
C THR A 322 18.88 -18.14 -2.37
N ALA A 323 18.63 -19.37 -2.87
CA ALA A 323 18.73 -19.66 -4.30
C ALA A 323 17.66 -18.92 -5.15
N ARG A 324 16.51 -18.59 -4.57
CA ARG A 324 15.48 -17.76 -5.23
C ARG A 324 15.89 -16.30 -5.31
N ALA A 325 16.44 -15.73 -4.24
CA ALA A 325 16.87 -14.34 -4.23
C ALA A 325 17.91 -14.06 -5.32
N GLU A 326 18.85 -14.99 -5.52
CA GLU A 326 19.87 -14.90 -6.58
C GLU A 326 19.28 -14.96 -7.99
N VAL A 327 18.36 -15.91 -8.22
CA VAL A 327 17.65 -16.05 -9.51
C VAL A 327 16.77 -14.85 -9.82
N GLN A 328 16.13 -14.24 -8.82
CA GLN A 328 15.33 -13.02 -9.00
C GLN A 328 16.17 -11.77 -9.29
N PHE A 329 17.41 -11.70 -8.78
CA PHE A 329 18.34 -10.63 -9.13
C PHE A 329 18.73 -10.69 -10.61
N LEU A 330 19.10 -11.88 -11.10
CA LEU A 330 19.41 -12.14 -12.51
C LEU A 330 18.20 -11.87 -13.44
N GLU A 331 17.00 -12.30 -13.03
CA GLU A 331 15.75 -12.01 -13.76
C GLU A 331 15.49 -10.50 -13.89
N SER A 332 15.77 -9.72 -12.84
CA SER A 332 15.57 -8.27 -12.83
C SER A 332 16.56 -7.51 -13.72
N ASP A 333 17.86 -7.83 -13.66
CA ASP A 333 18.88 -7.12 -14.46
C ASP A 333 18.67 -7.38 -15.96
N LEU A 334 18.43 -8.64 -16.34
CA LEU A 334 18.12 -9.01 -17.72
C LEU A 334 16.82 -8.35 -18.23
N GLN A 335 15.85 -8.07 -17.35
CA GLN A 335 14.61 -7.40 -17.73
C GLN A 335 14.85 -5.90 -17.99
N ASP A 336 15.63 -5.23 -17.14
CA ASP A 336 16.07 -3.85 -17.37
C ASP A 336 16.90 -3.74 -18.67
N GLN A 337 17.72 -4.74 -19.01
CA GLN A 337 18.45 -4.80 -20.28
C GLN A 337 17.52 -5.06 -21.50
N ILE A 338 16.52 -5.93 -21.37
CA ILE A 338 15.49 -6.18 -22.41
C ILE A 338 14.71 -4.89 -22.72
N ASP A 339 14.34 -4.13 -21.70
CA ASP A 339 13.57 -2.90 -21.88
C ASP A 339 14.44 -1.74 -22.40
N GLN A 340 15.74 -1.70 -22.07
CA GLN A 340 16.70 -0.81 -22.74
C GLN A 340 16.82 -1.12 -24.25
N LEU A 341 16.94 -2.40 -24.63
CA LEU A 341 16.96 -2.82 -26.03
C LEU A 341 15.64 -2.48 -26.76
N ALA A 342 14.49 -2.70 -26.11
CA ALA A 342 13.19 -2.33 -26.65
C ALA A 342 13.06 -0.81 -26.87
N ALA A 343 13.44 0.00 -25.87
CA ALA A 343 13.42 1.46 -25.97
C ALA A 343 14.38 1.98 -27.06
N ARG A 344 15.55 1.35 -27.25
CA ARG A 344 16.50 1.69 -28.32
C ARG A 344 15.96 1.37 -29.71
N LEU A 345 15.23 0.25 -29.86
CA LEU A 345 14.54 -0.11 -31.10
C LEU A 345 13.32 0.77 -31.37
N GLU A 346 12.65 1.32 -30.36
CA GLU A 346 11.63 2.37 -30.52
C GLU A 346 12.24 3.72 -30.89
N GLU A 347 13.34 4.14 -30.24
CA GLU A 347 14.08 5.36 -30.61
C GLU A 347 14.53 5.32 -32.08
N SER A 348 14.90 4.14 -32.59
CA SER A 348 15.33 3.95 -33.97
C SER A 348 14.30 4.37 -35.03
N LEU A 349 13.01 4.37 -34.69
CA LEU A 349 11.92 4.69 -35.61
C LEU A 349 12.03 6.11 -36.20
N LYS A 350 12.68 7.05 -35.49
CA LYS A 350 12.88 8.43 -35.97
C LYS A 350 13.81 8.54 -37.19
N TRP A 351 14.61 7.52 -37.48
CA TRP A 351 15.45 7.42 -38.67
C TRP A 351 14.84 6.51 -39.76
N GLU A 352 13.53 6.22 -39.66
CA GLU A 352 12.83 5.26 -40.53
C GLU A 352 13.50 3.86 -40.58
N THR A 353 14.17 3.43 -39.51
CA THR A 353 14.98 2.19 -39.48
C THR A 353 14.28 0.94 -40.03
N PRO A 354 12.98 0.65 -39.76
CA PRO A 354 12.29 -0.51 -40.35
C PRO A 354 12.15 -0.47 -41.89
N LYS A 355 12.19 0.73 -42.48
CA LYS A 355 12.05 0.97 -43.93
C LYS A 355 13.41 1.03 -44.63
N LEU A 356 14.43 1.55 -43.96
CA LEU A 356 15.77 1.74 -44.55
C LEU A 356 16.75 0.59 -44.25
N ALA A 357 16.60 -0.09 -43.10
CA ALA A 357 17.44 -1.20 -42.66
C ALA A 357 16.61 -2.39 -42.14
N GLY A 358 15.46 -2.65 -42.78
CA GLY A 358 14.41 -3.56 -42.30
C GLY A 358 14.88 -4.98 -41.96
N GLU A 359 15.76 -5.58 -42.76
CA GLU A 359 16.29 -6.94 -42.52
C GLU A 359 17.05 -7.01 -41.18
N THR A 360 17.96 -6.07 -40.92
CA THR A 360 18.73 -5.99 -39.67
C THR A 360 17.86 -5.57 -38.48
N TYR A 361 16.81 -4.76 -38.72
CA TYR A 361 15.82 -4.41 -37.70
C TYR A 361 14.93 -5.60 -37.31
N GLU A 362 14.53 -6.45 -38.26
CA GLU A 362 13.84 -7.70 -37.99
C GLU A 362 14.76 -8.71 -37.28
N GLU A 363 16.06 -8.77 -37.59
CA GLU A 363 17.04 -9.55 -36.82
C GLU A 363 17.14 -9.06 -35.36
N ALA A 364 17.12 -7.74 -35.12
CA ALA A 364 17.14 -7.15 -33.79
C ALA A 364 15.86 -7.45 -32.99
N LEU A 365 14.68 -7.25 -33.59
CA LEU A 365 13.39 -7.62 -32.97
C LEU A 365 13.29 -9.12 -32.68
N THR A 366 13.73 -9.97 -33.61
CA THR A 366 13.77 -11.42 -33.41
C THR A 366 14.68 -11.81 -32.24
N SER A 367 15.72 -11.02 -31.97
CA SER A 367 16.64 -11.26 -30.85
C SER A 367 16.09 -10.73 -29.52
N LEU A 368 15.37 -9.60 -29.53
CA LEU A 368 14.60 -9.10 -28.40
C LEU A 368 13.49 -10.09 -27.96
N ASP A 369 12.74 -10.64 -28.91
CA ASP A 369 11.69 -11.61 -28.59
C ASP A 369 12.28 -12.96 -28.13
N LYS A 370 13.41 -13.40 -28.69
CA LYS A 370 14.19 -14.54 -28.14
C LYS A 370 14.67 -14.27 -26.72
N ALA A 371 15.17 -13.07 -26.42
CA ALA A 371 15.60 -12.74 -25.06
C ALA A 371 14.44 -12.86 -24.06
N ARG A 372 13.26 -12.35 -24.44
CA ARG A 372 12.01 -12.46 -23.67
C ARG A 372 11.52 -13.90 -23.51
N ASP A 373 11.64 -14.74 -24.53
CA ASP A 373 11.23 -16.15 -24.45
C ASP A 373 12.23 -16.99 -23.65
N ASN A 374 13.55 -16.82 -23.86
CA ASN A 374 14.60 -17.44 -23.07
C ASN A 374 14.49 -17.09 -21.58
N MET A 375 14.17 -15.83 -21.26
CA MET A 375 13.90 -15.38 -19.89
C MET A 375 12.72 -16.13 -19.25
N LYS A 376 11.59 -16.29 -19.97
CA LYS A 376 10.42 -17.07 -19.47
C LYS A 376 10.75 -18.55 -19.26
N GLU A 377 11.69 -19.09 -20.03
CA GLU A 377 12.20 -20.46 -19.87
C GLU A 377 13.35 -20.59 -18.85
N ILE A 378 13.76 -19.47 -18.20
CA ILE A 378 14.85 -19.39 -17.22
C ILE A 378 16.21 -19.81 -17.82
N LEU A 379 16.44 -19.41 -19.07
CA LEU A 379 17.68 -19.61 -19.84
C LEU A 379 18.45 -18.28 -19.89
N PHE A 380 19.04 -17.89 -18.76
CA PHE A 380 19.62 -16.55 -18.57
C PHE A 380 20.83 -16.27 -19.48
N THR A 381 21.80 -17.20 -19.57
CA THR A 381 22.90 -17.13 -20.55
C THR A 381 22.40 -16.92 -21.99
N GLU A 382 21.39 -17.68 -22.42
CA GLU A 382 20.80 -17.55 -23.76
C GLU A 382 19.96 -16.27 -23.91
N ALA A 383 19.38 -15.74 -22.83
CA ALA A 383 18.72 -14.44 -22.81
C ALA A 383 19.74 -13.32 -23.01
N GLN A 384 20.81 -13.25 -22.20
CA GLN A 384 21.91 -12.29 -22.35
C GLN A 384 22.51 -12.35 -23.76
N SER A 385 22.81 -13.56 -24.27
CA SER A 385 23.36 -13.69 -25.64
C SER A 385 22.39 -13.20 -26.72
N SER A 386 21.08 -13.23 -26.46
CA SER A 386 20.05 -12.67 -27.36
C SER A 386 19.89 -11.14 -27.19
N ILE A 387 20.10 -10.60 -25.99
CA ILE A 387 20.20 -9.15 -25.73
C ILE A 387 21.44 -8.57 -26.42
N ASP A 388 22.60 -9.22 -26.29
CA ASP A 388 23.86 -8.81 -26.93
C ASP A 388 23.71 -8.78 -28.46
N GLN A 389 23.16 -9.86 -29.03
CA GLN A 389 22.87 -9.95 -30.46
C GLN A 389 21.85 -8.90 -30.90
N GLY A 390 20.76 -8.71 -30.13
CA GLY A 390 19.73 -7.72 -30.42
C GLY A 390 20.26 -6.29 -30.36
N SER A 391 21.13 -5.97 -29.39
CA SER A 391 21.74 -4.65 -29.22
C SER A 391 22.75 -4.35 -30.31
N LEU A 392 23.61 -5.32 -30.66
CA LEU A 392 24.50 -5.21 -31.83
C LEU A 392 23.68 -4.97 -33.10
N LYS A 393 22.58 -5.71 -33.29
CA LYS A 393 21.70 -5.59 -34.46
C LYS A 393 20.90 -4.29 -34.49
N ALA A 394 20.51 -3.75 -33.33
CA ALA A 394 19.88 -2.45 -33.22
C ALA A 394 20.85 -1.34 -33.69
N GLU A 395 22.11 -1.35 -33.24
CA GLU A 395 23.11 -0.38 -33.69
C GLU A 395 23.52 -0.58 -35.16
N GLU A 396 23.66 -1.82 -35.65
CA GLU A 396 23.87 -2.09 -37.09
C GLU A 396 22.71 -1.51 -37.93
N ALA A 397 21.46 -1.73 -37.51
CA ALA A 397 20.27 -1.22 -38.20
C ALA A 397 20.17 0.32 -38.14
N ILE A 398 20.44 0.94 -36.98
CA ILE A 398 20.46 2.40 -36.81
C ILE A 398 21.54 3.02 -37.71
N ALA A 399 22.76 2.49 -37.68
CA ALA A 399 23.86 3.00 -38.50
C ALA A 399 23.56 2.86 -40.01
N ALA A 400 23.03 1.71 -40.44
CA ALA A 400 22.62 1.49 -41.83
C ALA A 400 21.47 2.44 -42.24
N ALA A 401 20.46 2.63 -41.40
CA ALA A 401 19.35 3.52 -41.68
C ALA A 401 19.79 4.99 -41.81
N ARG A 402 20.60 5.50 -40.85
CA ARG A 402 21.17 6.85 -40.95
C ARG A 402 22.06 7.00 -42.18
N GLN A 403 22.89 6.00 -42.49
CA GLN A 403 23.73 6.01 -43.68
C GLN A 403 22.90 6.06 -44.97
N ILE A 404 21.83 5.28 -45.08
CA ILE A 404 20.98 5.22 -46.28
C ILE A 404 20.17 6.52 -46.42
N GLY A 405 19.55 7.01 -45.34
CA GLY A 405 18.78 8.26 -45.35
C GLY A 405 19.64 9.48 -45.70
N LEU A 406 20.84 9.59 -45.12
CA LEU A 406 21.77 10.67 -45.44
C LEU A 406 22.33 10.55 -46.86
N ASN A 407 22.54 9.35 -47.41
CA ASN A 407 22.90 9.19 -48.82
C ASN A 407 21.75 9.60 -49.77
N GLN A 408 20.50 9.22 -49.47
CA GLN A 408 19.33 9.67 -50.24
C GLN A 408 19.17 11.20 -50.19
N ARG A 409 19.46 11.82 -49.03
CA ARG A 409 19.50 13.28 -48.90
C ARG A 409 20.65 13.90 -49.70
N ILE A 410 21.87 13.34 -49.65
CA ILE A 410 23.01 13.76 -50.49
C ILE A 410 22.65 13.72 -51.99
N GLU A 411 21.99 12.66 -52.45
CA GLU A 411 21.53 12.55 -53.85
C GLU A 411 20.46 13.60 -54.19
N THR A 412 19.52 13.85 -53.26
CA THR A 412 18.49 14.88 -53.40
C THR A 412 19.11 16.28 -53.51
N GLU A 413 19.98 16.68 -52.58
CA GLU A 413 20.63 18.00 -52.63
C GLU A 413 21.60 18.14 -53.82
N SER A 414 22.22 17.04 -54.26
CA SER A 414 23.04 17.03 -55.49
C SER A 414 22.19 17.32 -56.73
N GLU A 415 20.98 16.78 -56.82
CA GLU A 415 20.06 17.02 -57.92
C GLU A 415 19.39 18.41 -57.82
N ASN A 416 19.12 18.90 -56.60
CA ASN A 416 18.68 20.29 -56.35
C ASN A 416 19.74 21.30 -56.83
N LEU A 417 21.01 21.13 -56.42
CA LEU A 417 22.12 21.96 -56.90
C LEU A 417 22.26 21.88 -58.42
N LYS A 418 22.13 20.69 -59.01
CA LYS A 418 22.15 20.49 -60.46
C LYS A 418 20.99 21.18 -61.19
N GLN A 419 19.81 21.32 -60.59
CA GLN A 419 18.74 22.17 -61.16
C GLN A 419 19.15 23.65 -61.19
N THR A 420 19.85 24.16 -60.15
CA THR A 420 20.40 25.53 -60.18
C THR A 420 21.45 25.74 -61.27
N GLN A 421 22.12 24.66 -61.73
CA GLN A 421 23.04 24.72 -62.88
C GLN A 421 22.31 25.11 -64.17
N GLU A 422 21.07 24.64 -64.38
CA GLU A 422 20.31 24.88 -65.61
C GLU A 422 19.88 26.35 -65.74
N ILE A 423 19.45 26.98 -64.63
CA ILE A 423 19.16 28.41 -64.54
C ILE A 423 20.41 29.32 -64.46
N GLY A 424 21.62 28.74 -64.48
CA GLY A 424 22.88 29.46 -64.72
C GLY A 424 23.83 29.64 -63.52
N ALA A 425 23.57 29.03 -62.35
CA ALA A 425 24.40 29.24 -61.15
C ALA A 425 25.88 28.94 -61.39
N PHE A 426 26.20 27.81 -62.03
CA PHE A 426 27.59 27.43 -62.37
C PHE A 426 28.30 28.43 -63.31
N THR A 427 27.55 29.18 -64.12
CA THR A 427 28.10 30.16 -65.07
C THR A 427 28.37 31.52 -64.42
N TYR A 428 27.48 31.97 -63.53
CA TYR A 428 27.51 33.35 -63.01
C TYR A 428 27.82 33.47 -61.51
N LEU A 429 27.56 32.42 -60.72
CA LEU A 429 27.82 32.31 -59.27
C LEU A 429 28.73 31.11 -58.98
N ARG A 430 29.82 31.00 -59.75
CA ARG A 430 30.67 29.81 -59.80
C ARG A 430 31.27 29.45 -58.45
N ASP A 431 31.67 30.44 -57.65
CA ASP A 431 32.38 30.21 -56.39
C ASP A 431 31.41 29.73 -55.29
N GLU A 432 30.19 30.27 -55.22
CA GLU A 432 29.12 29.70 -54.38
C GLU A 432 28.72 28.29 -54.82
N TYR A 433 28.56 28.05 -56.12
CA TYR A 433 28.23 26.73 -56.65
C TYR A 433 29.30 25.69 -56.28
N GLN A 434 30.59 26.05 -56.41
CA GLN A 434 31.70 25.20 -55.99
C GLN A 434 31.69 24.95 -54.47
N ALA A 435 31.47 25.99 -53.66
CA ALA A 435 31.42 25.85 -52.20
C ALA A 435 30.30 24.90 -51.74
N ILE A 436 29.16 24.84 -52.45
CA ILE A 436 28.09 23.88 -52.17
C ILE A 436 28.47 22.47 -52.64
N GLN A 437 29.13 22.31 -53.79
CA GLN A 437 29.69 21.01 -54.20
C GLN A 437 30.71 20.47 -53.19
N ASP A 438 31.54 21.34 -52.63
CA ASP A 438 32.55 20.99 -51.64
C ASP A 438 31.88 20.55 -50.32
N LEU A 439 30.83 21.24 -49.86
CA LEU A 439 30.02 20.84 -48.71
C LEU A 439 29.26 19.50 -48.94
N ILE A 440 28.75 19.25 -50.16
CA ILE A 440 28.15 17.94 -50.51
C ILE A 440 29.21 16.82 -50.47
N ALA A 441 30.44 17.11 -50.90
CA ALA A 441 31.55 16.17 -50.80
C ALA A 441 32.02 15.95 -49.35
N GLU A 442 31.92 16.98 -48.49
CA GLU A 442 32.17 16.89 -47.06
C GLU A 442 31.09 16.06 -46.35
N ALA A 443 29.79 16.32 -46.59
CA ALA A 443 28.69 15.50 -46.07
C ALA A 443 28.85 14.02 -46.46
N LYS A 444 29.19 13.75 -47.72
CA LYS A 444 29.49 12.39 -48.20
C LYS A 444 30.71 11.77 -47.51
N THR A 445 31.71 12.58 -47.17
CA THR A 445 32.90 12.15 -46.41
C THR A 445 32.54 11.84 -44.95
N GLN A 446 31.72 12.68 -44.29
CA GLN A 446 31.22 12.48 -42.93
C GLN A 446 30.37 11.19 -42.84
N VAL A 447 29.42 10.98 -43.77
CA VAL A 447 28.66 9.72 -43.88
C VAL A 447 29.59 8.50 -44.06
N SER A 448 30.64 8.61 -44.87
CA SER A 448 31.63 7.53 -45.06
C SER A 448 32.52 7.26 -43.83
N ARG A 449 32.52 8.17 -42.85
CA ARG A 449 33.24 8.07 -41.56
C ARG A 449 32.31 7.81 -40.37
N THR A 450 31.04 7.49 -40.63
CA THR A 450 29.95 7.34 -39.64
C THR A 450 29.69 8.59 -38.76
N SER A 451 30.14 9.77 -39.19
CA SER A 451 29.82 11.07 -38.59
C SER A 451 28.41 11.53 -39.00
N TYR A 452 27.37 10.80 -38.60
CA TYR A 452 26.02 11.02 -39.13
C TYR A 452 25.43 12.39 -38.72
N ASP A 453 25.66 12.85 -37.49
CA ASP A 453 25.16 14.14 -37.01
C ASP A 453 25.87 15.34 -37.66
N GLU A 454 27.18 15.21 -37.96
CA GLU A 454 27.94 16.23 -38.71
C GLU A 454 27.45 16.33 -40.16
N ALA A 455 27.13 15.19 -40.78
CA ALA A 455 26.57 15.14 -42.13
C ALA A 455 25.17 15.75 -42.23
N GLU A 456 24.34 15.57 -41.20
CA GLU A 456 22.99 16.12 -41.14
C GLU A 456 23.02 17.67 -41.09
N LEU A 457 23.88 18.24 -40.23
CA LEU A 457 24.13 19.69 -40.16
C LEU A 457 24.75 20.26 -41.45
N THR A 458 25.68 19.52 -42.07
CA THR A 458 26.31 19.94 -43.33
C THR A 458 25.29 19.94 -44.48
N LEU A 459 24.34 19.01 -44.49
CA LEU A 459 23.24 18.98 -45.48
C LEU A 459 22.18 20.07 -45.24
N ASP A 460 21.96 20.48 -43.98
CA ASP A 460 21.15 21.66 -43.69
C ASP A 460 21.82 22.94 -44.23
N GLU A 461 23.14 23.10 -44.08
CA GLU A 461 23.86 24.23 -44.69
C GLU A 461 23.82 24.18 -46.23
N VAL A 462 23.99 23.00 -46.83
CA VAL A 462 23.86 22.80 -48.30
C VAL A 462 22.50 23.27 -48.80
N ASN A 463 21.39 22.80 -48.20
CA ASN A 463 20.04 23.17 -48.61
C ASN A 463 19.81 24.70 -48.51
N ASN A 464 20.17 25.30 -47.37
CA ASN A 464 20.04 26.75 -47.17
C ASN A 464 20.87 27.56 -48.18
N ARG A 465 22.05 27.08 -48.57
CA ARG A 465 22.89 27.72 -49.61
C ARG A 465 22.32 27.52 -51.02
N ILE A 466 21.74 26.37 -51.35
CA ILE A 466 21.06 26.12 -52.63
C ILE A 466 19.87 27.08 -52.80
N LEU A 467 19.02 27.21 -51.77
CA LEU A 467 17.90 28.16 -51.77
C LEU A 467 18.35 29.61 -51.96
N GLY A 468 19.56 29.97 -51.52
CA GLY A 468 20.16 31.28 -51.75
C GLY A 468 20.72 31.53 -53.16
N LEU A 469 20.94 30.49 -53.98
CA LEU A 469 21.49 30.66 -55.34
C LEU A 469 20.52 31.34 -56.30
N GLU A 470 19.23 30.99 -56.25
CA GLU A 470 18.24 31.59 -57.15
C GLU A 470 18.06 33.08 -56.89
N THR A 471 17.94 33.49 -55.61
CA THR A 471 17.87 34.90 -55.21
C THR A 471 19.07 35.69 -55.73
N LYS A 472 20.29 35.16 -55.60
CA LYS A 472 21.51 35.81 -56.13
C LYS A 472 21.53 35.89 -57.66
N LEU A 473 21.01 34.87 -58.37
CA LEU A 473 20.87 34.92 -59.83
C LEU A 473 19.84 35.98 -60.26
N GLN A 474 18.73 36.08 -59.54
CA GLN A 474 17.72 37.12 -59.75
C GLN A 474 18.29 38.51 -59.49
N GLU A 475 19.01 38.74 -58.39
CA GLU A 475 19.69 40.01 -58.08
C GLU A 475 20.68 40.41 -59.19
N LEU A 476 21.49 39.45 -59.68
CA LEU A 476 22.43 39.68 -60.76
C LEU A 476 21.74 39.97 -62.11
N ALA A 477 20.65 39.25 -62.42
CA ALA A 477 19.86 39.49 -63.62
C ALA A 477 19.17 40.86 -63.59
N GLN A 478 18.62 41.26 -62.43
CA GLN A 478 18.05 42.59 -62.21
C GLN A 478 19.12 43.69 -62.31
N SER A 479 20.31 43.46 -61.74
CA SER A 479 21.45 44.37 -61.88
C SER A 479 21.87 44.55 -63.34
N LYS A 480 21.94 43.47 -64.12
CA LYS A 480 22.31 43.54 -65.55
C LYS A 480 21.21 44.15 -66.42
N LEU A 481 19.94 43.91 -66.10
CA LEU A 481 18.83 44.63 -66.73
C LEU A 481 18.87 46.14 -66.42
N ALA A 482 19.21 46.53 -65.19
CA ALA A 482 19.37 47.93 -64.82
C ALA A 482 20.57 48.60 -65.53
N ASP A 483 21.71 47.91 -65.68
CA ASP A 483 22.85 48.37 -66.49
C ASP A 483 22.43 48.62 -67.96
N ALA A 484 21.69 47.66 -68.54
CA ALA A 484 21.19 47.75 -69.91
C ALA A 484 20.10 48.84 -70.09
N GLU A 485 19.23 49.03 -69.09
CA GLU A 485 18.23 50.10 -69.04
C GLU A 485 18.89 51.48 -68.97
N ALA A 486 19.91 51.65 -68.13
CA ALA A 486 20.68 52.90 -68.06
C ALA A 486 21.39 53.20 -69.39
N ALA A 487 22.02 52.19 -70.02
CA ALA A 487 22.69 52.38 -71.30
C ALA A 487 21.71 52.63 -72.47
N TYR A 488 20.56 51.97 -72.49
CA TYR A 488 19.50 52.24 -73.48
C TYR A 488 18.95 53.65 -73.31
N GLN A 489 18.69 54.10 -72.08
CA GLN A 489 18.26 55.47 -71.83
C GLN A 489 19.36 56.48 -72.23
N GLU A 490 20.64 56.20 -71.97
CA GLU A 490 21.74 57.01 -72.49
C GLU A 490 21.74 57.09 -74.03
N ALA A 491 21.43 55.99 -74.72
CA ALA A 491 21.28 56.02 -76.18
C ALA A 491 20.05 56.85 -76.63
N VAL A 492 18.94 56.82 -75.89
CA VAL A 492 17.78 57.71 -76.14
C VAL A 492 18.15 59.18 -75.91
N ASP A 493 18.81 59.51 -74.81
CA ASP A 493 19.28 60.86 -74.44
C ASP A 493 20.38 61.38 -75.39
N ALA A 494 21.14 60.46 -75.98
CA ALA A 494 22.06 60.75 -77.08
C ALA A 494 21.34 61.16 -78.38
N GLU A 495 19.99 61.09 -78.45
CA GLU A 495 19.14 61.20 -79.64
C GLU A 495 19.36 60.08 -80.68
N SER A 496 19.70 58.86 -80.26
CA SER A 496 19.99 57.76 -81.20
C SER A 496 18.82 57.43 -82.14
N ALA A 497 17.57 57.74 -81.76
CA ALA A 497 16.41 57.63 -82.65
C ALA A 497 16.48 58.55 -83.91
N LYS A 498 17.30 59.60 -83.89
CA LYS A 498 17.53 60.53 -85.02
C LYS A 498 18.83 60.21 -85.79
N TYR A 499 19.88 59.72 -85.11
CA TYR A 499 21.22 59.59 -85.69
C TYR A 499 21.79 58.15 -85.75
N ALA A 500 21.13 57.18 -85.10
CA ALA A 500 21.59 55.78 -84.98
C ALA A 500 20.41 54.79 -84.83
N GLU A 501 19.30 55.03 -85.56
CA GLU A 501 17.99 54.38 -85.38
C GLU A 501 18.06 52.84 -85.38
N ASP A 502 18.77 52.25 -86.35
CA ASP A 502 18.95 50.80 -86.48
C ASP A 502 19.55 50.14 -85.23
N LEU A 503 20.53 50.81 -84.58
CA LEU A 503 21.19 50.30 -83.38
C LEU A 503 20.28 50.41 -82.16
N LEU A 504 19.54 51.51 -82.02
CA LEU A 504 18.57 51.69 -80.92
C LEU A 504 17.41 50.69 -81.03
N SER A 505 16.92 50.44 -82.25
CA SER A 505 15.88 49.44 -82.52
C SER A 505 16.37 48.02 -82.21
N LYS A 506 17.61 47.67 -82.58
CA LYS A 506 18.22 46.39 -82.19
C LYS A 506 18.27 46.25 -80.68
N THR A 507 18.76 47.28 -79.97
CA THR A 507 18.86 47.27 -78.51
C THR A 507 17.51 47.04 -77.85
N SER A 508 16.46 47.79 -78.24
CA SER A 508 15.12 47.62 -77.68
C SER A 508 14.58 46.20 -77.83
N THR A 509 14.89 45.53 -78.93
CA THR A 509 14.44 44.15 -79.19
C THR A 509 15.09 43.17 -78.21
N VAL A 510 16.43 43.19 -78.13
CA VAL A 510 17.23 42.31 -77.25
C VAL A 510 16.94 42.57 -75.76
N MET A 511 16.61 43.82 -75.43
CA MET A 511 16.23 44.27 -74.09
C MET A 511 14.86 43.75 -73.65
N ASP A 512 13.88 43.69 -74.55
CA ASP A 512 12.59 43.08 -74.26
C ASP A 512 12.67 41.54 -74.22
N ASP A 513 13.56 40.91 -75.00
CA ASP A 513 13.92 39.49 -74.84
C ASP A 513 14.51 39.22 -73.44
N ALA A 514 15.44 40.07 -72.96
CA ALA A 514 16.04 39.96 -71.63
C ALA A 514 15.00 40.08 -70.50
N ARG A 515 14.06 41.04 -70.62
CA ARG A 515 12.94 41.21 -69.69
C ARG A 515 11.99 40.01 -69.71
N SER A 516 11.71 39.45 -70.90
CA SER A 516 10.86 38.27 -71.08
C SER A 516 11.48 37.02 -70.43
N ALA A 517 12.79 36.84 -70.56
CA ALA A 517 13.52 35.76 -69.90
C ALA A 517 13.50 35.91 -68.36
N ALA A 518 13.73 37.11 -67.84
CA ALA A 518 13.65 37.39 -66.40
C ALA A 518 12.24 37.17 -65.83
N ALA A 519 11.20 37.58 -66.56
CA ALA A 519 9.81 37.34 -66.17
C ALA A 519 9.40 35.84 -66.19
N GLN A 520 10.22 34.98 -66.80
CA GLN A 520 10.07 33.53 -66.84
C GLN A 520 11.05 32.80 -65.89
N ALA A 521 11.76 33.53 -65.01
CA ALA A 521 12.83 33.03 -64.15
C ALA A 521 13.99 32.33 -64.89
N ASN A 522 14.14 32.56 -66.20
CA ASN A 522 15.30 32.11 -66.97
C ASN A 522 16.44 33.12 -66.81
N TRP A 523 17.01 33.15 -65.60
CA TRP A 523 18.01 34.14 -65.18
C TRP A 523 19.26 34.14 -66.07
N LYS A 524 19.68 32.96 -66.53
CA LYS A 524 20.80 32.78 -67.46
C LYS A 524 20.60 33.55 -68.77
N ASP A 525 19.50 33.30 -69.47
CA ASP A 525 19.27 33.92 -70.78
C ASP A 525 18.93 35.42 -70.62
N ALA A 526 18.31 35.81 -69.50
CA ALA A 526 18.12 37.21 -69.13
C ALA A 526 19.47 37.95 -68.94
N ILE A 527 20.42 37.36 -68.24
CA ILE A 527 21.77 37.92 -68.07
C ILE A 527 22.49 38.01 -69.42
N GLN A 528 22.41 36.99 -70.28
CA GLN A 528 23.04 37.06 -71.60
C GLN A 528 22.45 38.20 -72.45
N ALA A 529 21.13 38.23 -72.63
CA ALA A 529 20.47 39.24 -73.45
C ALA A 529 20.66 40.67 -72.91
N ALA A 530 20.67 40.86 -71.58
CA ALA A 530 20.98 42.15 -70.97
C ALA A 530 22.40 42.66 -71.33
N ASN A 531 23.41 41.78 -71.37
CA ASN A 531 24.77 42.16 -71.81
C ASN A 531 24.82 42.49 -73.32
N GLU A 532 24.10 41.74 -74.17
CA GLU A 532 24.02 42.03 -75.61
C GLU A 532 23.27 43.35 -75.91
N ALA A 533 22.26 43.69 -75.10
CA ALA A 533 21.59 44.98 -75.14
C ALA A 533 22.54 46.12 -74.72
N LEU A 534 23.29 45.95 -73.63
CA LEU A 534 24.27 46.93 -73.11
C LEU A 534 25.35 47.31 -74.16
N GLU A 535 25.90 46.34 -74.89
CA GLU A 535 26.87 46.60 -75.97
C GLU A 535 26.22 47.35 -77.15
N SER A 536 25.01 46.93 -77.55
CA SER A 536 24.24 47.56 -78.62
C SER A 536 23.84 49.01 -78.29
N ALA A 537 23.47 49.26 -77.03
CA ALA A 537 23.13 50.58 -76.50
C ALA A 537 24.33 51.53 -76.54
N SER A 538 25.48 51.07 -76.03
CA SER A 538 26.74 51.83 -75.99
C SER A 538 27.24 52.18 -77.40
N SER A 539 26.98 51.30 -78.37
CA SER A 539 27.28 51.56 -79.79
C SER A 539 26.36 52.63 -80.40
N ALA A 540 25.07 52.63 -80.05
CA ALA A 540 24.10 53.61 -80.51
C ALA A 540 24.42 55.02 -79.96
N SER A 541 24.64 55.14 -78.65
CA SER A 541 24.91 56.42 -77.99
C SER A 541 26.17 57.09 -78.54
N SER A 542 27.27 56.34 -78.69
CA SER A 542 28.55 56.83 -79.23
C SER A 542 28.41 57.38 -80.66
N GLN A 543 27.75 56.64 -81.55
CA GLN A 543 27.47 57.06 -82.93
C GLN A 543 26.63 58.35 -82.97
N SER A 544 25.63 58.46 -82.10
CA SER A 544 24.73 59.61 -82.02
C SER A 544 25.41 60.86 -81.45
N TYR A 545 26.23 60.71 -80.41
CA TYR A 545 26.99 61.82 -79.83
C TYR A 545 27.99 62.43 -80.82
N ARG A 546 28.62 61.64 -81.71
CA ARG A 546 29.53 62.17 -82.74
C ARG A 546 28.80 63.14 -83.66
N LEU A 547 27.69 62.69 -84.23
CA LEU A 547 26.93 63.45 -85.24
C LEU A 547 26.31 64.73 -84.66
N ARG A 548 25.92 64.72 -83.38
CA ARG A 548 25.50 65.95 -82.66
C ARG A 548 26.66 66.92 -82.40
N THR A 549 27.87 66.40 -82.17
CA THR A 549 29.07 67.26 -82.00
C THR A 549 29.39 67.99 -83.31
N ASP A 550 29.29 67.28 -84.44
CA ASP A 550 29.46 67.85 -85.78
C ASP A 550 28.46 68.98 -86.08
N GLU A 551 27.19 68.80 -85.67
CA GLU A 551 26.09 69.76 -85.88
C GLU A 551 26.21 71.01 -84.97
N LEU A 552 26.71 70.84 -83.74
CA LEU A 552 26.82 71.90 -82.73
C LEU A 552 28.04 72.83 -82.91
N GLN A 553 29.12 72.35 -83.54
CA GLN A 553 30.37 73.13 -83.66
C GLN A 553 30.20 74.57 -84.17
N PRO A 554 29.46 74.87 -85.26
CA PRO A 554 29.31 76.25 -85.73
C PRO A 554 28.60 77.17 -84.72
N GLU A 555 27.62 76.69 -83.96
CA GLU A 555 26.93 77.50 -82.94
C GLU A 555 27.88 77.94 -81.83
N ALA A 556 28.76 77.03 -81.40
CA ALA A 556 29.76 77.31 -80.36
C ALA A 556 30.76 78.39 -80.81
N GLU A 557 31.11 78.43 -82.10
CA GLU A 557 32.00 79.45 -82.65
C GLU A 557 31.35 80.83 -82.74
N GLU A 558 30.06 80.89 -83.08
CA GLU A 558 29.30 82.15 -83.14
C GLU A 558 29.09 82.78 -81.76
N GLU A 559 28.69 81.99 -80.75
CA GLU A 559 28.45 82.51 -79.39
C GLU A 559 29.75 82.95 -78.66
N LEU A 560 30.87 82.27 -78.93
CA LEU A 560 32.18 82.74 -78.48
C LEU A 560 32.53 84.14 -79.05
N ALA A 561 32.24 84.37 -80.34
CA ALA A 561 32.46 85.68 -80.97
C ALA A 561 31.57 86.77 -80.36
N MET A 562 30.26 86.50 -80.19
CA MET A 562 29.34 87.46 -79.56
C MET A 562 29.72 87.78 -78.10
N SER A 563 30.23 86.80 -77.36
CA SER A 563 30.79 87.00 -76.01
C SER A 563 32.01 87.92 -76.01
N GLN A 564 32.90 87.79 -77.00
CA GLN A 564 34.06 88.67 -77.13
C GLN A 564 33.65 90.11 -77.43
N GLU A 565 32.67 90.32 -78.32
CA GLU A 565 32.13 91.66 -78.64
C GLU A 565 31.43 92.33 -77.46
N ALA A 566 30.73 91.55 -76.62
CA ALA A 566 30.13 92.04 -75.38
C ALA A 566 31.16 92.41 -74.29
N GLY A 567 32.47 92.22 -74.54
CA GLY A 567 33.55 92.58 -73.64
C GLY A 567 33.82 91.57 -72.51
N ALA A 568 33.30 90.34 -72.63
CA ALA A 568 33.36 89.33 -71.57
C ALA A 568 34.79 89.00 -71.09
N ALA A 569 35.78 89.10 -71.97
CA ALA A 569 37.20 88.97 -71.64
C ALA A 569 37.71 89.99 -70.58
N GLY A 570 36.94 91.04 -70.25
CA GLY A 570 37.27 92.03 -69.23
C GLY A 570 36.52 91.88 -67.89
N TYR A 571 35.31 91.31 -67.86
CA TYR A 571 34.48 91.18 -66.63
C TYR A 571 34.05 89.73 -66.29
N ALA A 572 34.29 88.79 -67.19
CA ALA A 572 34.01 87.36 -67.06
C ALA A 572 35.19 86.53 -67.61
N ALA A 573 36.41 87.07 -67.48
CA ALA A 573 37.62 86.58 -68.16
C ALA A 573 37.85 85.07 -67.95
N ASP A 574 37.69 84.59 -66.72
CA ASP A 574 37.89 83.17 -66.40
C ASP A 574 36.85 82.26 -67.09
N ILE A 575 35.60 82.70 -67.18
CA ILE A 575 34.50 81.97 -67.85
C ILE A 575 34.72 81.98 -69.36
N TYR A 576 35.15 83.11 -69.93
CA TYR A 576 35.47 83.21 -71.36
C TYR A 576 36.68 82.34 -71.74
N ASN A 577 37.72 82.32 -70.89
CA ASN A 577 38.87 81.45 -71.08
C ASN A 577 38.51 79.96 -70.90
N GLN A 578 37.62 79.62 -69.97
CA GLN A 578 37.06 78.27 -69.85
C GLN A 578 36.23 77.88 -71.09
N ALA A 579 35.49 78.81 -71.71
CA ALA A 579 34.75 78.56 -72.94
C ALA A 579 35.69 78.21 -74.11
N LEU A 580 36.81 78.91 -74.23
CA LEU A 580 37.86 78.62 -75.22
C LEU A 580 38.57 77.28 -74.92
N ALA A 581 38.89 77.00 -73.66
CA ALA A 581 39.51 75.74 -73.24
C ALA A 581 38.58 74.53 -73.46
N ALA A 582 37.28 74.67 -73.18
CA ALA A 582 36.28 73.66 -73.45
C ALA A 582 36.17 73.36 -74.97
N LYS A 583 36.26 74.39 -75.82
CA LYS A 583 36.33 74.19 -77.28
C LYS A 583 37.56 73.37 -77.70
N GLU A 584 38.72 73.64 -77.08
CA GLU A 584 39.97 72.90 -77.34
C GLU A 584 39.87 71.46 -76.82
N HIS A 585 39.36 71.25 -75.60
CA HIS A 585 39.09 69.94 -75.01
C HIS A 585 38.10 69.12 -75.84
N SER A 586 37.04 69.73 -76.39
CA SER A 586 36.12 69.08 -77.32
C SER A 586 36.86 68.49 -78.52
N GLY A 587 37.77 69.26 -79.14
CA GLY A 587 38.58 68.77 -80.25
C GLY A 587 39.49 67.60 -79.85
N VAL A 588 40.06 67.65 -78.64
CA VAL A 588 40.85 66.53 -78.09
C VAL A 588 39.96 65.30 -77.82
N ALA A 589 38.80 65.45 -77.18
CA ALA A 589 37.89 64.35 -76.88
C ALA A 589 37.36 63.68 -78.16
N TYR A 590 36.98 64.47 -79.16
CA TYR A 590 36.52 63.99 -80.47
C TYR A 590 37.63 63.19 -81.19
N SER A 591 38.88 63.67 -81.14
CA SER A 591 40.02 62.96 -81.76
C SER A 591 40.46 61.68 -81.05
N ASN A 592 39.89 61.37 -79.88
CA ASN A 592 40.10 60.14 -79.11
C ASN A 592 38.82 59.26 -79.05
N ASP A 593 37.90 59.41 -80.01
CA ASP A 593 36.60 58.73 -80.10
C ASP A 593 35.66 58.89 -78.89
N ASN A 594 35.96 59.80 -77.95
CA ASN A 594 35.09 60.12 -76.81
C ASN A 594 34.09 61.22 -77.19
N PHE A 595 33.13 60.84 -78.04
CA PHE A 595 32.17 61.77 -78.61
C PHE A 595 31.17 62.35 -77.58
N LYS A 596 30.91 61.64 -76.47
CA LYS A 596 30.07 62.16 -75.38
C LYS A 596 30.72 63.35 -74.69
N THR A 597 31.99 63.21 -74.29
CA THR A 597 32.76 64.33 -73.72
C THR A 597 33.01 65.42 -74.76
N ALA A 598 33.18 65.08 -76.04
CA ALA A 598 33.27 66.08 -77.10
C ALA A 598 31.99 66.94 -77.19
N LEU A 599 30.81 66.32 -77.28
CA LEU A 599 29.53 67.05 -77.27
C LEU A 599 29.37 67.89 -76.00
N GLN A 600 29.71 67.33 -74.84
CA GLN A 600 29.62 68.03 -73.55
C GLN A 600 30.54 69.25 -73.50
N GLU A 601 31.82 69.12 -73.85
CA GLU A 601 32.80 70.21 -73.87
C GLU A 601 32.47 71.26 -74.96
N LEU A 602 31.83 70.87 -76.07
CA LEU A 602 31.40 71.81 -77.12
C LEU A 602 30.10 72.55 -76.75
N THR A 603 29.16 71.87 -76.10
CA THR A 603 27.99 72.48 -75.46
C THR A 603 28.45 73.44 -74.37
N GLN A 604 29.41 73.02 -73.54
CA GLN A 604 30.07 73.86 -72.55
C GLN A 604 30.80 75.04 -73.19
N ALA A 605 31.45 74.90 -74.35
CA ALA A 605 32.06 76.03 -75.06
C ALA A 605 31.02 77.08 -75.51
N ARG A 606 29.92 76.63 -76.15
CA ARG A 606 28.80 77.51 -76.54
C ARG A 606 28.16 78.18 -75.33
N ASP A 607 27.81 77.39 -74.33
CA ASP A 607 27.04 77.84 -73.17
C ASP A 607 27.88 78.68 -72.21
N LEU A 608 29.19 78.40 -72.07
CA LEU A 608 30.14 79.30 -71.40
C LEU A 608 30.37 80.58 -72.21
N GLY A 609 30.25 80.57 -73.54
CA GLY A 609 30.19 81.78 -74.37
C GLY A 609 28.96 82.64 -74.05
N VAL A 610 27.76 82.05 -74.16
CA VAL A 610 26.48 82.69 -73.78
C VAL A 610 26.54 83.24 -72.36
N LYS A 611 27.09 82.48 -71.42
CA LYS A 611 27.23 82.82 -70.00
C LYS A 611 28.32 83.85 -69.73
N ALA A 612 29.40 83.88 -70.51
CA ALA A 612 30.42 84.92 -70.42
C ALA A 612 29.85 86.26 -70.90
N ARG A 613 29.11 86.27 -72.02
CA ARG A 613 28.31 87.43 -72.50
C ARG A 613 27.32 87.91 -71.43
N ASN A 614 26.59 86.99 -70.81
CA ASN A 614 25.53 87.32 -69.85
C ASN A 614 26.00 87.41 -68.39
N HIS A 615 27.29 87.25 -68.08
CA HIS A 615 27.76 86.83 -66.75
C HIS A 615 27.27 87.71 -65.59
N MET A 616 27.29 89.03 -65.76
CA MET A 616 26.83 89.95 -64.71
C MET A 616 25.31 89.88 -64.51
N ILE A 617 24.53 89.72 -65.59
CA ILE A 617 23.08 89.50 -65.51
C ILE A 617 22.78 88.17 -64.85
N GLU A 618 23.49 87.10 -65.21
CA GLU A 618 23.29 85.79 -64.57
C GLU A 618 23.69 85.81 -63.09
N SER A 619 24.76 86.52 -62.73
CA SER A 619 25.17 86.69 -61.33
C SER A 619 24.15 87.49 -60.52
N ALA A 620 23.51 88.48 -61.15
CA ALA A 620 22.44 89.27 -60.56
C ALA A 620 21.12 88.51 -60.48
N GLN A 621 20.78 87.74 -61.51
CA GLN A 621 19.62 86.84 -61.53
C GLN A 621 19.78 85.74 -60.48
N LYS A 622 20.96 85.12 -60.34
CA LYS A 622 21.22 84.13 -59.30
C LYS A 622 21.13 84.70 -57.89
N ALA A 623 21.58 85.93 -57.67
CA ALA A 623 21.35 86.61 -56.39
C ALA A 623 19.84 86.87 -56.16
N VAL A 624 19.11 87.32 -57.18
CA VAL A 624 17.65 87.53 -57.12
C VAL A 624 16.90 86.22 -56.88
N ASP A 625 17.25 85.12 -57.54
CA ASP A 625 16.64 83.81 -57.36
C ASP A 625 16.99 83.22 -56.00
N SER A 626 18.25 83.29 -55.56
CA SER A 626 18.65 82.85 -54.22
C SER A 626 17.97 83.67 -53.11
N ALA A 627 17.64 84.95 -53.36
CA ALA A 627 16.79 85.76 -52.51
C ALA A 627 15.29 85.41 -52.61
N ILE A 628 14.79 84.94 -53.75
CA ILE A 628 13.41 84.41 -53.92
C ILE A 628 13.26 83.07 -53.19
N ASP A 629 14.23 82.16 -53.35
CA ASP A 629 14.30 80.83 -52.71
C ASP A 629 14.49 80.94 -51.19
N ALA A 630 15.20 81.98 -50.74
CA ALA A 630 15.22 82.38 -49.34
C ALA A 630 13.84 82.79 -48.81
N GLN A 631 12.85 83.08 -49.67
CA GLN A 631 11.54 83.69 -49.38
C GLN A 631 11.59 85.20 -49.13
N GLY A 632 12.53 85.91 -49.76
CA GLY A 632 12.67 87.37 -49.64
C GLY A 632 11.45 88.16 -50.11
N ASN A 633 10.52 87.55 -50.85
CA ASN A 633 9.22 88.16 -51.18
C ASN A 633 8.34 88.36 -49.94
N ASP A 634 8.47 87.49 -48.94
CA ASP A 634 7.65 87.48 -47.71
C ASP A 634 8.35 88.22 -46.55
N TYR A 635 9.69 88.25 -46.55
CA TYR A 635 10.50 88.82 -45.45
C TYR A 635 11.19 90.16 -45.79
N GLU A 636 11.63 90.41 -47.02
CA GLU A 636 12.40 91.59 -47.46
C GLU A 636 11.92 92.16 -48.82
N GLN A 637 10.60 92.18 -48.99
CA GLN A 637 9.90 92.47 -50.24
C GLN A 637 10.40 93.72 -50.98
N GLN A 638 10.78 94.78 -50.25
CA GLN A 638 11.26 96.02 -50.84
C GLN A 638 12.62 95.84 -51.56
N LEU A 639 13.61 95.27 -50.88
CA LEU A 639 14.95 95.12 -51.46
C LEU A 639 14.94 94.17 -52.66
N LEU A 640 14.15 93.09 -52.58
CA LEU A 640 13.98 92.16 -53.69
C LEU A 640 13.24 92.79 -54.88
N GLY A 641 12.19 93.58 -54.62
CA GLY A 641 11.50 94.35 -55.67
C GLY A 641 12.40 95.36 -56.39
N GLU A 642 13.26 96.05 -55.63
CA GLU A 642 14.27 96.97 -56.20
C GLU A 642 15.37 96.24 -56.98
N ALA A 643 15.75 95.02 -56.57
CA ALA A 643 16.70 94.18 -57.28
C ALA A 643 16.12 93.66 -58.61
N LEU A 644 14.88 93.14 -58.58
CA LEU A 644 14.12 92.70 -59.76
C LEU A 644 13.98 93.81 -60.81
N ALA A 645 13.68 95.04 -60.37
CA ALA A 645 13.58 96.21 -61.26
C ALA A 645 14.93 96.53 -61.95
N SER A 646 16.03 96.49 -61.19
CA SER A 646 17.38 96.75 -61.73
C SER A 646 17.84 95.62 -62.68
N LEU A 647 17.40 94.37 -62.43
CA LEU A 647 17.70 93.21 -63.27
C LEU A 647 16.92 93.24 -64.61
N ALA A 648 15.67 93.71 -64.59
CA ALA A 648 14.88 93.90 -65.80
C ALA A 648 15.51 94.97 -66.72
N ASP A 649 15.93 96.10 -66.16
CA ASP A 649 16.69 97.15 -66.86
C ASP A 649 18.00 96.61 -67.46
N ALA A 650 18.75 95.81 -66.70
CA ALA A 650 19.98 95.18 -67.19
C ALA A 650 19.75 94.27 -68.41
N ARG A 651 18.68 93.44 -68.38
CA ARG A 651 18.31 92.54 -69.47
C ARG A 651 17.91 93.27 -70.75
N GLU A 652 17.15 94.34 -70.65
CA GLU A 652 16.72 95.10 -71.83
C GLU A 652 17.90 95.82 -72.50
N LYS A 653 18.86 96.30 -71.71
CA LYS A 653 20.13 96.87 -72.19
C LYS A 653 21.03 95.83 -72.89
N MET A 654 21.04 94.57 -72.42
CA MET A 654 21.77 93.47 -73.09
C MET A 654 21.16 93.13 -74.46
N LYS A 655 19.83 92.99 -74.53
CA LYS A 655 19.10 92.71 -75.78
C LYS A 655 19.26 93.79 -76.85
N SER A 656 19.52 95.03 -76.43
CA SER A 656 19.77 96.18 -77.30
C SER A 656 21.27 96.43 -77.54
N SER A 657 22.13 95.47 -77.20
CA SER A 657 23.60 95.53 -77.30
C SER A 657 24.26 96.72 -76.59
N ASN A 658 23.58 97.35 -75.64
CA ASN A 658 24.14 98.35 -74.74
C ASN A 658 24.81 97.68 -73.53
N TYR A 659 25.90 96.97 -73.81
CA TYR A 659 26.59 96.11 -72.85
C TYR A 659 27.08 96.88 -71.60
N THR A 660 27.61 98.09 -71.76
CA THR A 660 28.15 98.88 -70.63
C THR A 660 27.09 99.25 -69.59
N ASP A 661 25.94 99.79 -70.01
CA ASP A 661 24.88 100.16 -69.08
C ASP A 661 24.20 98.92 -68.48
N SER A 662 24.14 97.82 -69.25
CA SER A 662 23.65 96.53 -68.80
C SER A 662 24.44 95.98 -67.61
N LEU A 663 25.78 95.97 -67.71
CA LEU A 663 26.68 95.52 -66.65
C LEU A 663 26.54 96.38 -65.37
N SER A 664 26.27 97.68 -65.51
CA SER A 664 26.08 98.58 -64.38
C SER A 664 24.77 98.29 -63.64
N ALA A 665 23.65 98.16 -64.37
CA ALA A 665 22.35 97.83 -63.80
C ALA A 665 22.33 96.44 -63.13
N ALA A 666 22.99 95.46 -63.75
CA ALA A 666 23.13 94.12 -63.19
C ALA A 666 23.88 94.12 -61.85
N ARG A 667 24.97 94.91 -61.71
CA ARG A 667 25.69 95.02 -60.43
C ARG A 667 24.80 95.54 -59.30
N VAL A 668 23.99 96.56 -59.57
CA VAL A 668 23.03 97.13 -58.59
C VAL A 668 21.94 96.13 -58.22
N ALA A 669 21.45 95.36 -59.19
CA ALA A 669 20.49 94.27 -58.92
C ALA A 669 21.10 93.21 -57.98
N LYS A 670 22.33 92.79 -58.26
CA LYS A 670 23.05 91.79 -57.47
C LYS A 670 23.19 92.21 -56.00
N GLU A 671 23.75 93.39 -55.75
CA GLU A 671 24.03 93.93 -54.41
C GLU A 671 22.77 94.02 -53.53
N LYS A 672 21.64 94.45 -54.11
CA LYS A 672 20.35 94.52 -53.41
C LYS A 672 19.78 93.13 -53.09
N ALA A 673 19.95 92.16 -53.99
CA ALA A 673 19.45 90.82 -53.78
C ALA A 673 20.27 90.02 -52.75
N GLU A 674 21.61 90.11 -52.77
CA GLU A 674 22.47 89.52 -51.73
C GLU A 674 22.11 90.09 -50.32
N THR A 675 21.76 91.37 -50.25
CA THR A 675 21.27 92.01 -49.02
C THR A 675 19.90 91.47 -48.57
N ALA A 676 18.97 91.23 -49.50
CA ALA A 676 17.64 90.68 -49.22
C ALA A 676 17.70 89.22 -48.77
N GLU A 677 18.53 88.39 -49.42
CA GLU A 677 18.77 86.99 -49.04
C GLU A 677 19.30 86.90 -47.59
N THR A 678 20.36 87.65 -47.29
CA THR A 678 21.08 87.57 -46.00
C THR A 678 20.13 87.78 -44.80
N ARG A 679 19.32 88.85 -44.85
CA ARG A 679 18.34 89.17 -43.79
C ARG A 679 17.18 88.19 -43.73
N THR A 680 16.80 87.61 -44.86
CA THR A 680 15.72 86.62 -44.91
C THR A 680 16.14 85.32 -44.22
N TRP A 681 17.36 84.84 -44.47
CA TRP A 681 17.91 83.71 -43.73
C TRP A 681 18.07 84.02 -42.23
N GLU A 682 18.49 85.23 -41.84
CA GLU A 682 18.53 85.66 -40.43
C GLU A 682 17.14 85.49 -39.76
N ALA A 683 16.08 85.96 -40.41
CA ALA A 683 14.71 85.84 -39.89
C ALA A 683 14.23 84.38 -39.80
N ARG A 684 14.48 83.57 -40.83
CA ARG A 684 14.05 82.16 -40.89
C ARG A 684 14.82 81.27 -39.91
N ALA A 685 16.15 81.37 -39.87
CA ALA A 685 16.99 80.60 -38.95
C ALA A 685 16.63 80.88 -37.49
N LYS A 686 16.45 82.17 -37.13
CA LYS A 686 16.05 82.59 -35.78
C LYS A 686 14.73 82.00 -35.31
N THR A 687 13.76 81.85 -36.23
CA THR A 687 12.47 81.22 -35.92
C THR A 687 12.63 79.71 -35.77
N SER A 688 13.27 79.06 -36.74
CA SER A 688 13.45 77.60 -36.75
C SER A 688 14.27 77.07 -35.57
N ILE A 689 15.31 77.79 -35.14
CA ILE A 689 16.11 77.46 -33.94
C ILE A 689 15.29 77.59 -32.65
N ALA A 690 14.32 78.50 -32.59
CA ALA A 690 13.42 78.64 -31.44
C ALA A 690 12.41 77.47 -31.38
N ASP A 691 11.84 77.09 -32.53
CA ASP A 691 10.93 75.94 -32.61
C ASP A 691 11.67 74.61 -32.36
N LEU A 692 12.93 74.47 -32.79
CA LEU A 692 13.75 73.28 -32.48
C LEU A 692 14.12 73.22 -30.99
N ASN A 693 14.46 74.35 -30.37
CA ASN A 693 14.65 74.42 -28.90
C ASN A 693 13.38 73.97 -28.16
N LYS A 694 12.18 74.26 -28.70
CA LYS A 694 10.92 73.76 -28.16
C LYS A 694 10.75 72.25 -28.38
N LYS A 695 10.91 71.73 -29.61
CA LYS A 695 10.86 70.28 -29.89
C LYS A 695 11.81 69.50 -28.95
N ARG A 696 13.01 70.02 -28.71
CA ARG A 696 13.96 69.44 -27.74
C ARG A 696 13.36 69.38 -26.34
N ALA A 697 12.79 70.47 -25.82
CA ALA A 697 12.21 70.48 -24.47
C ALA A 697 11.00 69.54 -24.33
N ASP A 698 10.18 69.44 -25.38
CA ASP A 698 9.06 68.50 -25.47
C ASP A 698 9.59 67.04 -25.45
N ALA A 699 10.66 66.74 -26.20
CA ALA A 699 11.33 65.42 -26.20
C ALA A 699 12.06 65.10 -24.88
N GLU A 700 12.67 66.10 -24.23
CA GLU A 700 13.33 65.97 -22.93
C GLU A 700 12.30 65.62 -21.84
N THR A 701 11.11 66.24 -21.92
CA THR A 701 9.93 65.89 -21.10
C THR A 701 9.41 64.47 -21.41
N GLY A 702 9.44 64.07 -22.69
CA GLY A 702 9.10 62.72 -23.17
C GLY A 702 10.10 61.61 -22.82
N ARG A 703 11.10 61.85 -21.96
CA ARG A 703 12.19 60.91 -21.59
C ARG A 703 13.18 60.58 -22.73
N GLY A 704 13.31 61.46 -23.74
CA GLY A 704 14.32 61.39 -24.81
C GLY A 704 15.72 60.99 -24.35
N PRO A 705 16.31 61.66 -23.33
CA PRO A 705 17.64 61.33 -22.80
C PRO A 705 17.80 59.94 -22.17
N THR A 706 16.73 59.15 -22.00
CA THR A 706 16.75 57.84 -21.34
C THR A 706 16.41 56.71 -22.31
N TYR A 707 15.43 56.91 -23.21
CA TYR A 707 14.95 55.87 -24.13
C TYR A 707 15.28 56.14 -25.61
N ALA A 708 15.91 57.27 -25.92
CA ALA A 708 16.36 57.64 -27.27
C ALA A 708 17.67 58.45 -27.20
N GLU A 709 18.64 57.98 -26.39
CA GLU A 709 19.85 58.74 -26.03
C GLU A 709 20.69 59.14 -27.27
N GLU A 710 20.86 58.24 -28.25
CA GLU A 710 21.70 58.53 -29.41
C GLU A 710 21.03 59.55 -30.35
N GLU A 711 19.73 59.40 -30.61
CA GLU A 711 18.93 60.29 -31.42
C GLU A 711 18.79 61.67 -30.76
N PHE A 712 18.53 61.71 -29.45
CA PHE A 712 18.46 62.94 -28.68
C PHE A 712 19.83 63.63 -28.63
N GLY A 713 20.90 62.85 -28.51
CA GLY A 713 22.28 63.31 -28.59
C GLY A 713 22.70 63.82 -29.98
N LYS A 714 22.10 63.33 -31.08
CA LYS A 714 22.24 63.92 -32.42
C LYS A 714 21.51 65.27 -32.48
N MET A 715 20.19 65.27 -32.25
CA MET A 715 19.34 66.48 -32.25
C MET A 715 19.94 67.62 -31.41
N ALA A 716 20.42 67.33 -30.19
CA ALA A 716 21.01 68.33 -29.31
C ALA A 716 22.36 68.90 -29.81
N ARG A 717 23.16 68.11 -30.55
CA ARG A 717 24.39 68.59 -31.22
C ARG A 717 24.03 69.43 -32.44
N THR A 718 23.08 68.99 -33.26
CA THR A 718 22.66 69.69 -34.49
C THR A 718 21.97 71.02 -34.18
N LEU A 719 21.22 71.10 -33.08
CA LEU A 719 20.74 72.38 -32.52
C LEU A 719 21.91 73.28 -32.08
N LYS A 720 22.95 72.73 -31.44
CA LYS A 720 24.12 73.49 -31.00
C LYS A 720 24.96 73.99 -32.18
N GLU A 721 25.04 73.23 -33.27
CA GLU A 721 25.61 73.62 -34.56
C GLU A 721 24.85 74.83 -35.14
N ALA A 722 23.51 74.73 -35.23
CA ALA A 722 22.65 75.83 -35.70
C ALA A 722 22.82 77.13 -34.90
N GLU A 723 22.91 77.03 -33.57
CA GLU A 723 23.17 78.19 -32.69
C GLU A 723 24.56 78.81 -32.88
N VAL A 724 25.58 78.01 -33.24
CA VAL A 724 26.94 78.50 -33.51
C VAL A 724 27.02 79.19 -34.86
N ASP A 725 26.45 78.59 -35.90
CA ASP A 725 26.40 79.20 -37.24
C ASP A 725 25.58 80.51 -37.24
N PHE A 726 24.47 80.56 -36.49
CA PHE A 726 23.70 81.78 -36.32
C PHE A 726 24.52 82.89 -35.65
N ALA A 727 25.34 82.55 -34.65
CA ALA A 727 26.23 83.50 -33.98
C ALA A 727 27.43 83.93 -34.84
N ALA A 728 27.82 83.12 -35.85
CA ALA A 728 28.86 83.46 -36.82
C ALA A 728 28.34 84.34 -37.98
N GLY A 729 27.02 84.42 -38.19
CA GLY A 729 26.40 85.07 -39.35
C GLY A 729 26.14 84.15 -40.54
N ASN A 730 26.38 82.84 -40.38
CA ASN A 730 26.14 81.79 -41.38
C ASN A 730 24.64 81.42 -41.37
N PHE A 731 23.76 82.38 -41.68
CA PHE A 731 22.33 82.22 -41.41
C PHE A 731 21.64 81.13 -42.24
N LYS A 732 22.16 80.81 -43.43
CA LYS A 732 21.61 79.77 -44.32
C LYS A 732 21.95 78.38 -43.79
N GLU A 733 23.19 78.21 -43.34
CA GLU A 733 23.75 77.03 -42.70
C GLU A 733 23.05 76.79 -41.35
N ALA A 734 22.85 77.85 -40.56
CA ALA A 734 22.10 77.80 -39.31
C ALA A 734 20.64 77.34 -39.50
N TYR A 735 19.97 77.81 -40.57
CA TYR A 735 18.64 77.31 -40.92
C TYR A 735 18.68 75.82 -41.32
N GLN A 736 19.62 75.41 -42.19
CA GLN A 736 19.77 74.02 -42.63
C GLN A 736 20.16 73.05 -41.49
N ALA A 737 20.95 73.50 -40.52
CA ALA A 737 21.23 72.77 -39.30
C ALA A 737 19.95 72.64 -38.45
N SER A 738 19.18 73.72 -38.26
CA SER A 738 17.91 73.63 -37.52
C SER A 738 16.88 72.71 -38.21
N ASP A 739 16.84 72.66 -39.55
CA ASP A 739 15.93 71.79 -40.30
C ASP A 739 16.34 70.30 -40.18
N ARG A 740 17.63 69.99 -40.30
CA ARG A 740 18.16 68.66 -39.93
C ARG A 740 17.80 68.29 -38.49
N GLY A 741 17.97 69.22 -37.56
CA GLY A 741 17.60 69.03 -36.16
C GLY A 741 16.10 68.76 -35.95
N HIS A 742 15.22 69.35 -36.76
CA HIS A 742 13.78 69.03 -36.74
C HIS A 742 13.49 67.61 -37.20
N GLN A 743 14.21 67.11 -38.21
CA GLN A 743 14.12 65.72 -38.69
C GLN A 743 14.68 64.73 -37.65
N GLU A 744 15.79 65.06 -37.01
CA GLU A 744 16.37 64.28 -35.91
C GLU A 744 15.44 64.27 -34.67
N ALA A 745 14.75 65.37 -34.38
CA ALA A 745 13.73 65.40 -33.34
C ALA A 745 12.56 64.45 -33.64
N ASP A 746 12.14 64.35 -34.90
CA ASP A 746 11.07 63.41 -35.30
C ASP A 746 11.55 61.95 -35.22
N GLN A 747 12.85 61.68 -35.43
CA GLN A 747 13.46 60.37 -35.14
C GLN A 747 13.46 60.06 -33.63
N VAL A 748 13.72 61.05 -32.76
CA VAL A 748 13.60 60.87 -31.29
C VAL A 748 12.17 60.46 -30.92
N PHE A 749 11.15 61.15 -31.41
CA PHE A 749 9.76 60.80 -31.11
C PHE A 749 9.35 59.43 -31.68
N ALA A 750 9.84 59.05 -32.87
CA ALA A 750 9.65 57.70 -33.40
C ALA A 750 10.28 56.63 -32.49
N ARG A 751 11.55 56.82 -32.09
CA ARG A 751 12.29 55.91 -31.20
C ARG A 751 11.61 55.75 -29.84
N LEU A 752 11.17 56.87 -29.24
CA LEU A 752 10.40 56.86 -27.98
C LEU A 752 9.07 56.11 -28.12
N LYS A 753 8.40 56.19 -29.27
CA LYS A 753 7.12 55.50 -29.53
C LYS A 753 7.30 53.98 -29.67
N ASP A 754 8.44 53.53 -30.19
CA ASP A 754 8.79 52.11 -30.27
C ASP A 754 9.29 51.55 -28.93
N GLU A 755 10.10 52.29 -28.17
CA GLU A 755 10.46 51.89 -26.80
C GLU A 755 9.24 51.84 -25.87
N ALA A 756 8.27 52.77 -26.03
CA ALA A 756 7.01 52.72 -25.29
C ALA A 756 6.20 51.43 -25.58
N ARG A 757 6.23 50.93 -26.83
CA ARG A 757 5.65 49.63 -27.21
C ARG A 757 6.41 48.46 -26.57
N LEU A 758 7.73 48.53 -26.49
CA LEU A 758 8.56 47.48 -25.87
C LEU A 758 8.31 47.37 -24.37
N VAL A 759 8.27 48.48 -23.61
CA VAL A 759 7.96 48.42 -22.18
C VAL A 759 6.51 48.00 -21.90
N ARG A 760 5.56 48.38 -22.77
CA ARG A 760 4.18 47.85 -22.73
C ARG A 760 4.16 46.34 -22.96
N GLY A 761 4.97 45.85 -23.91
CA GLY A 761 5.14 44.42 -24.18
C GLY A 761 5.76 43.66 -23.01
N ASP A 762 6.73 44.25 -22.30
CA ASP A 762 7.27 43.64 -21.09
C ASP A 762 6.24 43.59 -19.95
N TYR A 763 5.53 44.70 -19.71
CA TYR A 763 4.52 44.75 -18.66
C TYR A 763 3.39 43.73 -18.89
N ASP A 764 2.96 43.52 -20.14
CA ASP A 764 1.99 42.47 -20.47
C ASP A 764 2.50 41.07 -20.11
N ARG A 765 3.81 40.78 -20.30
CA ARG A 765 4.43 39.52 -19.83
C ARG A 765 4.42 39.42 -18.30
N GLN A 766 4.70 40.51 -17.58
CA GLN A 766 4.64 40.52 -16.11
C GLN A 766 3.20 40.32 -15.60
N VAL A 767 2.19 40.92 -16.25
CA VAL A 767 0.76 40.71 -15.94
C VAL A 767 0.32 39.28 -16.26
N ALA A 768 0.80 38.70 -17.37
CA ALA A 768 0.56 37.31 -17.70
C ALA A 768 1.21 36.33 -16.71
N LEU A 769 2.41 36.64 -16.19
CA LEU A 769 3.07 35.88 -15.13
C LEU A 769 2.36 36.02 -13.78
N LEU A 770 1.93 37.24 -13.41
CA LEU A 770 1.08 37.46 -12.22
C LEU A 770 -0.17 36.57 -12.26
N LYS A 771 -0.83 36.51 -13.42
CA LYS A 771 -2.04 35.70 -13.66
C LYS A 771 -1.84 34.20 -13.42
N THR A 772 -0.65 33.62 -13.60
CA THR A 772 -0.45 32.17 -13.37
C THR A 772 -0.47 31.77 -11.89
N PHE A 773 -0.36 32.73 -10.97
CA PHE A 773 -0.40 32.48 -9.52
C PHE A 773 -1.73 32.89 -8.86
N VAL A 774 -2.71 33.41 -9.63
CA VAL A 774 -3.97 33.93 -9.09
C VAL A 774 -4.98 32.82 -8.81
N GLU A 775 -5.00 32.37 -7.56
CA GLU A 775 -6.02 31.44 -7.05
C GLU A 775 -7.19 32.22 -6.38
N GLU A 776 -6.87 33.13 -5.47
CA GLU A 776 -7.81 33.84 -4.58
C GLU A 776 -8.09 35.31 -4.98
N ASP A 777 -9.12 35.90 -4.35
CA ASP A 777 -9.62 37.25 -4.63
C ASP A 777 -8.57 38.37 -4.41
N THR A 778 -7.62 38.21 -3.49
CA THR A 778 -6.49 39.15 -3.34
C THR A 778 -5.61 39.17 -4.59
N GLY A 779 -5.31 37.99 -5.16
CA GLY A 779 -4.59 37.88 -6.43
C GLY A 779 -5.40 38.44 -7.61
N ARG A 780 -6.73 38.25 -7.60
CA ARG A 780 -7.62 38.83 -8.62
C ARG A 780 -7.64 40.35 -8.57
N ALA A 781 -7.64 40.95 -7.38
CA ALA A 781 -7.56 42.39 -7.20
C ALA A 781 -6.22 42.97 -7.71
N PHE A 782 -5.10 42.30 -7.44
CA PHE A 782 -3.79 42.68 -7.99
C PHE A 782 -3.77 42.55 -9.53
N LEU A 783 -4.28 41.44 -10.08
CA LEU A 783 -4.39 41.25 -11.53
C LEU A 783 -5.30 42.28 -12.19
N GLU A 784 -6.42 42.65 -11.57
CA GLU A 784 -7.32 43.70 -12.06
C GLU A 784 -6.63 45.08 -12.07
N GLN A 785 -5.93 45.44 -10.99
CA GLN A 785 -5.14 46.68 -10.93
C GLN A 785 -4.05 46.74 -11.99
N ALA A 786 -3.31 45.65 -12.18
CA ALA A 786 -2.23 45.57 -13.16
C ALA A 786 -2.77 45.59 -14.62
N THR A 787 -3.86 44.88 -14.89
CA THR A 787 -4.57 44.92 -16.19
C THR A 787 -5.11 46.32 -16.48
N LEU A 788 -5.66 47.00 -15.47
CA LEU A 788 -6.17 48.37 -15.62
C LEU A 788 -5.01 49.38 -15.80
N ARG A 789 -3.82 49.12 -15.25
CA ARG A 789 -2.60 49.89 -15.53
C ARG A 789 -2.05 49.62 -16.93
N LEU A 790 -2.09 48.38 -17.44
CA LEU A 790 -1.76 48.05 -18.83
C LEU A 790 -2.65 48.84 -19.80
N GLY A 791 -3.96 48.89 -19.55
CA GLY A 791 -4.90 49.73 -20.31
C GLY A 791 -4.58 51.22 -20.27
N ARG A 792 -4.11 51.75 -19.14
CA ARG A 792 -3.63 53.15 -19.02
C ARG A 792 -2.32 53.41 -19.78
N ILE A 793 -1.47 52.40 -19.94
CA ILE A 793 -0.25 52.48 -20.76
C ILE A 793 -0.65 52.49 -22.25
N ASP A 794 -1.56 51.62 -22.66
CA ASP A 794 -2.12 51.62 -24.02
C ASP A 794 -2.81 52.97 -24.35
N ASP A 795 -3.62 53.51 -23.42
CA ASP A 795 -4.19 54.87 -23.54
C ASP A 795 -3.10 55.95 -23.68
N ALA A 796 -2.04 55.90 -22.87
CA ALA A 796 -0.97 56.91 -22.91
C ALA A 796 -0.19 56.85 -24.24
N ILE A 797 0.11 55.66 -24.76
CA ILE A 797 0.76 55.47 -26.06
C ILE A 797 -0.16 55.95 -27.20
N LEU A 798 -1.46 55.68 -27.13
CA LEU A 798 -2.43 56.03 -28.16
C LEU A 798 -2.73 57.55 -28.20
N ASN A 799 -2.59 58.24 -27.06
CA ASN A 799 -2.66 59.71 -26.96
C ASN A 799 -1.28 60.41 -27.09
N GLU A 800 -0.22 59.66 -27.41
CA GLU A 800 1.17 60.14 -27.56
C GLU A 800 1.80 60.79 -26.31
N ASP A 801 1.23 60.51 -25.12
CA ASP A 801 1.72 60.90 -23.79
C ASP A 801 2.83 59.94 -23.33
N LEU A 802 3.91 59.85 -24.12
CA LEU A 802 4.97 58.85 -23.97
C LEU A 802 5.68 58.94 -22.61
N GLY A 803 5.91 60.16 -22.10
CA GLY A 803 6.51 60.38 -20.78
C GLY A 803 5.68 59.78 -19.64
N ARG A 804 4.35 59.76 -19.78
CA ARG A 804 3.42 59.09 -18.86
C ARG A 804 3.35 57.58 -19.08
N ALA A 805 3.47 57.10 -20.33
CA ALA A 805 3.55 55.66 -20.60
C ALA A 805 4.77 55.04 -19.87
N PHE A 806 5.95 55.67 -19.98
CA PHE A 806 7.15 55.25 -19.23
C PHE A 806 6.97 55.38 -17.71
N ALA A 807 6.34 56.44 -17.21
CA ALA A 807 6.10 56.60 -15.76
C ALA A 807 5.13 55.53 -15.20
N LEU A 808 4.06 55.22 -15.93
CA LEU A 808 3.13 54.14 -15.57
C LEU A 808 3.80 52.76 -15.60
N TYR A 809 4.73 52.55 -16.53
CA TYR A 809 5.57 51.35 -16.56
C TYR A 809 6.51 51.27 -15.34
N GLU A 810 7.30 52.31 -15.05
CA GLU A 810 8.23 52.33 -13.91
C GLU A 810 7.55 52.18 -12.54
N GLU A 811 6.30 52.64 -12.41
CA GLU A 811 5.45 52.40 -11.24
C GLU A 811 4.87 50.96 -11.26
N GLY A 812 4.43 50.49 -12.43
CA GLY A 812 3.82 49.18 -12.66
C GLY A 812 4.74 47.99 -12.43
N ASP A 813 5.92 47.99 -13.03
CA ASP A 813 6.94 46.93 -12.98
C ASP A 813 7.27 46.51 -11.53
N ARG A 814 7.58 47.50 -10.69
CA ARG A 814 7.92 47.29 -9.27
C ARG A 814 6.73 46.77 -8.47
N GLU A 815 5.54 47.28 -8.76
CA GLU A 815 4.31 46.92 -8.07
C GLU A 815 3.89 45.48 -8.43
N VAL A 816 3.90 45.11 -9.71
CA VAL A 816 3.58 43.76 -10.18
C VAL A 816 4.63 42.75 -9.71
N THR A 817 5.92 43.08 -9.80
CA THR A 817 7.00 42.21 -9.27
C THR A 817 6.83 41.97 -7.76
N SER A 818 6.43 42.99 -7.00
CA SER A 818 6.10 42.84 -5.57
C SER A 818 4.82 42.03 -5.34
N GLN A 819 3.81 42.19 -6.18
CA GLN A 819 2.54 41.45 -6.09
C GLN A 819 2.73 39.96 -6.43
N ILE A 820 3.58 39.62 -7.40
CA ILE A 820 3.94 38.21 -7.72
C ILE A 820 4.54 37.54 -6.48
N GLN A 821 5.53 38.17 -5.83
CA GLN A 821 6.14 37.60 -4.63
C GLN A 821 5.17 37.56 -3.43
N ALA A 822 4.31 38.58 -3.28
CA ALA A 822 3.27 38.56 -2.26
C ALA A 822 2.27 37.41 -2.47
N ILE A 823 1.82 37.16 -3.70
CA ILE A 823 0.93 36.03 -4.04
C ILE A 823 1.64 34.69 -3.78
N LYS A 824 2.90 34.50 -4.21
CA LYS A 824 3.67 33.28 -3.92
C LYS A 824 3.69 32.96 -2.42
N VAL A 825 3.98 33.97 -1.59
CA VAL A 825 3.97 33.86 -0.12
C VAL A 825 2.56 33.59 0.43
N ILE A 826 1.51 34.21 -0.12
CA ILE A 826 0.12 33.98 0.29
C ILE A 826 -0.30 32.55 -0.05
N ASN A 827 -0.08 32.06 -1.27
CA ASN A 827 -0.49 30.73 -1.71
C ASN A 827 0.18 29.63 -0.85
N ILE A 828 1.49 29.76 -0.57
CA ILE A 828 2.21 28.85 0.33
C ILE A 828 1.65 28.91 1.75
N ASN A 829 1.45 30.11 2.32
CA ASN A 829 0.90 30.24 3.67
C ASN A 829 -0.55 29.73 3.78
N ASN A 830 -1.38 29.93 2.76
CA ASN A 830 -2.76 29.46 2.73
C ASN A 830 -2.79 27.94 2.55
N LYS A 831 -1.94 27.35 1.70
CA LYS A 831 -1.82 25.89 1.56
C LYS A 831 -1.33 25.25 2.87
N ILE A 832 -0.33 25.84 3.53
CA ILE A 832 0.12 25.46 4.87
C ILE A 832 -1.01 25.60 5.90
N SER A 833 -1.75 26.72 5.90
CA SER A 833 -2.85 26.97 6.83
C SER A 833 -3.99 25.97 6.66
N ASN A 834 -4.37 25.67 5.41
CA ASN A 834 -5.40 24.69 5.08
C ASN A 834 -4.97 23.27 5.47
N LEU A 835 -3.71 22.88 5.23
CA LEU A 835 -3.18 21.59 5.68
C LEU A 835 -3.11 21.52 7.22
N LYS A 836 -2.70 22.59 7.91
CA LYS A 836 -2.74 22.67 9.38
C LYS A 836 -4.17 22.58 9.93
N ALA A 837 -5.15 23.20 9.26
CA ALA A 837 -6.56 23.09 9.62
C ALA A 837 -7.08 21.67 9.44
N ARG A 838 -6.76 21.00 8.31
CA ARG A 838 -7.05 19.58 8.10
C ARG A 838 -6.40 18.69 9.17
N VAL A 839 -5.12 18.90 9.49
CA VAL A 839 -4.41 18.15 10.54
C VAL A 839 -5.05 18.36 11.92
N GLN A 840 -5.50 19.57 12.24
CA GLN A 840 -6.25 19.85 13.47
C GLN A 840 -7.65 19.20 13.48
N GLU A 841 -8.34 19.17 12.34
CA GLU A 841 -9.61 18.47 12.18
C GLU A 841 -9.44 16.95 12.32
N ASP A 842 -8.43 16.36 11.67
CA ASP A 842 -8.08 14.94 11.76
C ASP A 842 -7.59 14.57 13.18
N GLN A 843 -6.88 15.47 13.87
CA GLN A 843 -6.51 15.32 15.29
C GLN A 843 -7.74 15.35 16.21
N ALA A 844 -8.67 16.29 15.99
CA ALA A 844 -9.94 16.37 16.72
C ALA A 844 -10.87 15.18 16.43
N ASN A 845 -10.83 14.66 15.21
CA ASN A 845 -11.52 13.44 14.79
C ASN A 845 -10.83 12.16 15.28
N GLY A 846 -9.59 12.23 15.77
CA GLY A 846 -8.85 11.13 16.41
C GLY A 846 -8.00 10.28 15.49
N LEU A 847 -7.75 10.71 14.25
CA LEU A 847 -7.04 9.95 13.21
C LEU A 847 -5.64 9.50 13.69
N PHE A 848 -4.91 10.44 14.29
CA PHE A 848 -3.55 10.27 14.82
C PHE A 848 -3.45 9.35 16.06
N GLN A 849 -4.55 8.68 16.47
CA GLN A 849 -4.51 7.61 17.49
C GLN A 849 -4.21 6.22 16.90
N PHE A 850 -4.13 6.10 15.57
CA PHE A 850 -4.01 4.81 14.84
C PHE A 850 -2.89 4.78 13.79
N VAL A 851 -2.03 5.79 13.77
CA VAL A 851 -0.86 5.89 12.89
C VAL A 851 0.37 6.30 13.71
N ASP A 852 1.56 5.90 13.27
CA ASP A 852 2.79 6.01 14.07
C ASP A 852 3.37 7.43 14.14
N THR A 853 2.85 8.36 13.33
CA THR A 853 3.21 9.79 13.33
C THR A 853 2.19 10.57 14.16
N THR A 854 2.64 11.47 15.02
CA THR A 854 1.75 12.38 15.77
C THR A 854 1.36 13.61 14.95
N ALA A 855 0.23 14.23 15.32
CA ALA A 855 -0.17 15.50 14.73
C ALA A 855 0.87 16.62 14.95
N ASP A 856 1.56 16.63 16.11
CA ASP A 856 2.58 17.66 16.41
C ASP A 856 3.84 17.49 15.55
N GLU A 857 4.28 16.25 15.27
CA GLU A 857 5.36 15.97 14.32
C GLU A 857 4.98 16.37 12.90
N TYR A 858 3.74 16.10 12.50
CA TYR A 858 3.23 16.48 11.17
C TYR A 858 3.09 18.00 11.02
N MET A 859 2.65 18.69 12.07
CA MET A 859 2.64 20.16 12.15
C MET A 859 4.06 20.73 12.13
N ALA A 860 5.05 20.03 12.71
CA ALA A 860 6.46 20.42 12.63
C ALA A 860 7.03 20.25 11.21
N GLN A 861 6.66 19.19 10.48
CA GLN A 861 6.99 19.03 9.06
C GLN A 861 6.38 20.15 8.20
N LEU A 862 5.09 20.46 8.39
CA LEU A 862 4.42 21.61 7.75
C LEU A 862 4.94 22.99 8.18
N ASN A 863 5.75 23.07 9.24
CA ASN A 863 6.49 24.27 9.64
C ASN A 863 7.93 24.30 9.07
N GLY A 864 8.44 23.17 8.58
CA GLY A 864 9.79 23.02 8.03
C GLY A 864 9.91 23.32 6.54
N VAL A 865 8.79 23.54 5.84
CA VAL A 865 8.78 23.97 4.43
C VAL A 865 9.24 25.42 4.35
N GLU A 866 10.55 25.63 4.14
CA GLU A 866 11.15 26.95 4.00
C GLU A 866 10.94 27.51 2.59
N TYR A 867 10.31 28.69 2.49
CA TYR A 867 10.27 29.50 1.27
C TYR A 867 10.80 30.91 1.56
N ASP A 868 11.96 31.25 1.02
CA ASP A 868 12.57 32.58 1.10
C ASP A 868 12.22 33.40 -0.16
N PRO A 869 11.34 34.42 -0.06
CA PRO A 869 10.96 35.26 -1.20
C PRO A 869 12.07 36.20 -1.68
N GLU A 870 13.09 36.52 -0.86
CA GLU A 870 14.27 37.26 -1.37
C GLU A 870 15.19 36.31 -2.15
N LEU A 871 15.33 35.05 -1.72
CA LEU A 871 16.12 34.06 -2.45
C LEU A 871 15.48 33.65 -3.78
N ASP A 872 14.16 33.43 -3.82
CA ASP A 872 13.42 33.19 -5.07
C ASP A 872 13.57 34.39 -6.05
N ARG A 873 13.46 35.63 -5.55
CA ARG A 873 13.67 36.84 -6.36
C ARG A 873 15.11 37.00 -6.85
N LEU A 874 16.10 36.57 -6.08
CA LEU A 874 17.52 36.64 -6.45
C LEU A 874 17.98 35.47 -7.34
N LYS A 875 17.22 34.37 -7.36
CA LYS A 875 17.56 33.14 -8.10
C LYS A 875 16.33 32.46 -8.72
N PRO A 876 15.56 33.14 -9.60
CA PRO A 876 14.35 32.56 -10.19
C PRO A 876 14.59 31.23 -10.92
N ASN A 877 15.79 31.02 -11.45
CA ASN A 877 16.21 29.79 -12.12
C ASN A 877 16.33 28.55 -11.18
N GLN A 878 16.19 28.71 -9.86
CA GLN A 878 16.15 27.59 -8.91
C GLN A 878 14.72 27.14 -8.55
N ASP A 879 13.68 27.84 -9.03
CA ASP A 879 12.27 27.44 -8.95
C ASP A 879 11.76 27.03 -7.54
N LEU A 880 12.28 27.71 -6.51
CA LEU A 880 12.05 27.42 -5.09
C LEU A 880 10.56 27.42 -4.69
N TYR A 881 9.76 28.28 -5.33
CA TYR A 881 8.30 28.26 -5.17
C TYR A 881 7.67 26.93 -5.58
N THR A 882 8.09 26.37 -6.73
CA THR A 882 7.56 25.10 -7.25
C THR A 882 8.07 23.92 -6.41
N GLU A 883 9.27 24.00 -5.84
CA GLU A 883 9.78 23.02 -4.88
C GLU A 883 8.94 23.00 -3.59
N ALA A 884 8.70 24.16 -2.97
CA ALA A 884 7.85 24.27 -1.77
C ALA A 884 6.39 23.82 -2.02
N ILE A 885 5.80 24.18 -3.17
CA ILE A 885 4.45 23.73 -3.55
C ILE A 885 4.42 22.20 -3.79
N ARG A 886 5.47 21.62 -4.38
CA ARG A 886 5.60 20.17 -4.57
C ARG A 886 5.72 19.42 -3.23
N GLU A 887 6.45 19.97 -2.27
CA GLU A 887 6.54 19.39 -0.92
C GLU A 887 5.19 19.46 -0.19
N LEU A 888 4.47 20.58 -0.27
CA LEU A 888 3.12 20.72 0.31
C LEU A 888 2.09 19.80 -0.35
N ALA A 889 2.19 19.56 -1.66
CA ALA A 889 1.37 18.56 -2.36
C ALA A 889 1.71 17.12 -1.95
N ARG A 890 2.98 16.84 -1.64
CA ARG A 890 3.38 15.55 -1.05
C ARG A 890 2.77 15.37 0.34
N TYR A 891 2.84 16.36 1.22
CA TYR A 891 2.18 16.29 2.53
C TYR A 891 0.66 16.11 2.40
N GLU A 892 0.00 16.83 1.48
CA GLU A 892 -1.42 16.63 1.21
C GLU A 892 -1.75 15.17 0.84
N SER A 893 -0.99 14.55 -0.07
CA SER A 893 -1.17 13.14 -0.42
C SER A 893 -0.75 12.16 0.68
N GLU A 894 0.15 12.51 1.59
CA GLU A 894 0.52 11.65 2.73
C GLU A 894 -0.56 11.66 3.81
N LEU A 895 -1.18 12.83 4.06
CA LEU A 895 -2.32 13.04 4.95
C LEU A 895 -3.57 12.29 4.45
N ASP A 896 -3.89 12.40 3.16
CA ASP A 896 -4.99 11.62 2.55
C ASP A 896 -4.82 10.11 2.80
N ARG A 897 -3.58 9.60 2.68
CA ARG A 897 -3.20 8.19 2.95
C ARG A 897 -3.11 7.83 4.43
N MET A 898 -3.32 8.77 5.37
CA MET A 898 -3.39 8.41 6.81
C MET A 898 -4.70 7.73 7.16
N LYS A 899 -5.82 8.06 6.48
CA LYS A 899 -7.13 7.43 6.75
C LYS A 899 -7.12 5.92 6.50
N ASP A 900 -6.55 5.48 5.38
CA ASP A 900 -6.48 4.06 5.05
C ASP A 900 -5.54 3.29 5.98
N ARG A 901 -4.42 3.90 6.38
CA ARG A 901 -3.50 3.34 7.39
C ARG A 901 -4.17 3.22 8.77
N ALA A 902 -4.89 4.24 9.22
CA ALA A 902 -5.66 4.21 10.45
C ALA A 902 -6.74 3.11 10.43
N ILE A 903 -7.46 2.95 9.32
CA ILE A 903 -8.44 1.88 9.11
C ILE A 903 -7.77 0.50 9.20
N SER A 904 -6.67 0.27 8.46
CA SER A 904 -5.94 -1.01 8.47
C SER A 904 -5.39 -1.39 9.85
N ASN A 905 -4.91 -0.40 10.62
CA ASN A 905 -4.42 -0.61 11.97
C ASN A 905 -5.55 -0.92 12.96
N VAL A 906 -6.74 -0.33 12.78
CA VAL A 906 -7.94 -0.71 13.56
C VAL A 906 -8.47 -2.09 13.15
N GLU A 907 -8.52 -2.43 11.85
CA GLU A 907 -8.89 -3.79 11.40
C GLU A 907 -8.01 -4.86 12.07
N THR A 908 -6.69 -4.63 12.09
CA THR A 908 -5.71 -5.51 12.75
C THR A 908 -5.98 -5.70 14.24
N ARG A 909 -6.38 -4.63 14.96
CA ARG A 909 -6.71 -4.70 16.39
C ARG A 909 -8.06 -5.38 16.64
N ILE A 910 -9.08 -5.09 15.83
CA ILE A 910 -10.40 -5.75 15.91
C ILE A 910 -10.29 -7.27 15.72
N GLN A 911 -9.41 -7.75 14.83
CA GLN A 911 -9.20 -9.19 14.67
C GLN A 911 -8.56 -9.82 15.93
N ARG A 912 -7.65 -9.13 16.64
CA ARG A 912 -7.10 -9.63 17.91
C ARG A 912 -8.18 -9.75 18.98
N VAL A 913 -9.01 -8.70 19.14
CA VAL A 913 -10.17 -8.71 20.05
C VAL A 913 -11.10 -9.89 19.76
N ARG A 914 -11.35 -10.18 18.47
CA ARG A 914 -12.12 -11.34 18.06
C ARG A 914 -11.47 -12.65 18.50
N THR A 915 -10.18 -12.85 18.19
CA THR A 915 -9.43 -14.05 18.58
C THR A 915 -9.46 -14.26 20.09
N ASP A 916 -9.29 -13.21 20.89
CA ASP A 916 -9.38 -13.29 22.35
C ASP A 916 -10.78 -13.70 22.85
N ILE A 917 -11.86 -13.27 22.17
CA ILE A 917 -13.25 -13.66 22.50
C ILE A 917 -13.57 -15.09 22.05
N ASP A 918 -13.11 -15.50 20.86
CA ASP A 918 -13.31 -16.86 20.34
C ASP A 918 -12.48 -17.87 21.17
N ASN A 919 -11.24 -17.56 21.56
CA ASN A 919 -10.44 -18.32 22.53
C ASN A 919 -11.17 -18.46 23.88
N ALA A 920 -11.73 -17.37 24.41
CA ALA A 920 -12.50 -17.39 25.65
C ALA A 920 -13.74 -18.31 25.53
N ARG A 921 -14.44 -18.30 24.38
CA ARG A 921 -15.58 -19.19 24.12
C ARG A 921 -15.18 -20.66 24.26
N GLU A 922 -14.05 -21.06 23.67
CA GLU A 922 -13.57 -22.45 23.69
C GLU A 922 -13.29 -22.96 25.11
N ILE A 923 -12.75 -22.11 26.00
CA ILE A 923 -12.51 -22.48 27.41
C ILE A 923 -13.75 -22.41 28.32
N GLY A 924 -14.94 -22.16 27.76
CA GLY A 924 -16.24 -22.22 28.47
C GLY A 924 -16.81 -20.88 28.94
N ALA A 925 -16.28 -19.74 28.48
CA ALA A 925 -16.61 -18.41 29.00
C ALA A 925 -18.11 -18.05 28.96
N ARG A 926 -18.81 -18.50 27.92
CA ARG A 926 -20.22 -18.20 27.67
C ARG A 926 -21.13 -18.64 28.81
N ASP A 927 -20.79 -19.75 29.45
CA ASP A 927 -21.61 -20.37 30.49
C ASP A 927 -21.07 -20.05 31.89
N LEU A 928 -19.73 -19.99 32.05
CA LEU A 928 -19.07 -19.67 33.33
C LEU A 928 -19.20 -18.20 33.76
N VAL A 929 -19.13 -17.25 32.81
CA VAL A 929 -19.12 -15.79 33.10
C VAL A 929 -19.95 -15.00 32.09
N LYS A 930 -21.12 -15.57 31.72
CA LYS A 930 -21.99 -15.09 30.63
C LYS A 930 -22.10 -13.57 30.46
N ALA A 931 -22.34 -12.83 31.53
CA ALA A 931 -22.51 -11.37 31.45
C ALA A 931 -21.23 -10.63 30.98
N VAL A 932 -20.04 -11.15 31.28
CA VAL A 932 -18.76 -10.62 30.78
C VAL A 932 -18.56 -11.04 29.31
N PHE A 933 -18.93 -12.27 28.96
CA PHE A 933 -18.85 -12.78 27.58
C PHE A 933 -19.76 -11.98 26.63
N ASP A 934 -21.05 -11.86 26.97
CA ASP A 934 -22.04 -11.13 26.17
C ASP A 934 -21.65 -9.64 26.04
N SER A 935 -21.04 -9.03 27.07
CA SER A 935 -20.53 -7.65 27.03
C SER A 935 -19.33 -7.48 26.09
N ALA A 936 -18.37 -8.42 26.11
CA ALA A 936 -17.21 -8.37 25.24
C ALA A 936 -17.60 -8.52 23.76
N VAL A 937 -18.56 -9.40 23.46
CA VAL A 937 -19.16 -9.54 22.12
C VAL A 937 -19.86 -8.25 21.69
N ASP A 938 -20.72 -7.67 22.54
CA ASP A 938 -21.43 -6.41 22.27
C ASP A 938 -20.47 -5.23 21.99
N SER A 939 -19.37 -5.11 22.74
CA SER A 939 -18.32 -4.10 22.50
C SER A 939 -17.53 -4.37 21.21
N TYR A 940 -17.24 -5.63 20.89
CA TYR A 940 -16.61 -6.02 19.62
C TYR A 940 -17.49 -5.66 18.41
N GLU A 941 -18.78 -6.01 18.44
CA GLU A 941 -19.70 -5.73 17.33
C GLU A 941 -19.89 -4.22 17.12
N LYS A 942 -20.05 -3.44 18.19
CA LYS A 942 -20.09 -1.97 18.12
C LYS A 942 -18.83 -1.36 17.52
N THR A 943 -17.66 -1.90 17.84
CA THR A 943 -16.38 -1.43 17.29
C THR A 943 -16.25 -1.75 15.79
N ARG A 944 -16.63 -2.98 15.39
CA ARG A 944 -16.70 -3.41 13.98
C ARG A 944 -17.64 -2.51 13.17
N ASP A 945 -18.82 -2.22 13.72
CA ASP A 945 -19.87 -1.48 13.00
C ASP A 945 -19.56 0.02 12.93
N LEU A 946 -18.92 0.61 13.97
CA LEU A 946 -18.36 1.96 13.89
C LEU A 946 -17.26 2.08 12.82
N LEU A 947 -16.36 1.09 12.73
CA LEU A 947 -15.36 1.05 11.66
C LEU A 947 -16.03 1.00 10.28
N TYR A 948 -17.10 0.21 10.12
CA TYR A 948 -17.84 0.14 8.86
C TYR A 948 -18.48 1.49 8.48
N VAL A 949 -19.03 2.23 9.44
CA VAL A 949 -19.56 3.59 9.20
C VAL A 949 -18.43 4.55 8.76
N ILE A 950 -17.29 4.53 9.46
CA ILE A 950 -16.13 5.41 9.19
C ILE A 950 -15.44 5.09 7.85
N ARG A 951 -15.40 3.81 7.45
CA ARG A 951 -14.88 3.38 6.14
C ARG A 951 -15.73 3.89 4.99
N ASN A 952 -17.05 3.80 5.14
CA ASN A 952 -18.01 4.08 4.06
C ASN A 952 -18.60 5.51 4.08
N ASN A 953 -18.16 6.37 5.03
CA ASN A 953 -18.70 7.73 5.25
C ASN A 953 -20.25 7.76 5.34
N LEU A 954 -20.86 6.78 6.00
CA LEU A 954 -22.32 6.68 6.08
C LEU A 954 -22.88 7.68 7.11
N GLU A 955 -23.91 8.44 6.72
CA GLU A 955 -24.67 9.26 7.68
C GLU A 955 -25.33 8.35 8.73
N SER A 956 -25.14 8.69 10.00
CA SER A 956 -25.55 7.92 11.17
C SER A 956 -26.08 8.87 12.25
N GLU A 957 -27.07 8.43 13.03
CA GLU A 957 -27.62 9.22 14.16
C GLU A 957 -26.57 9.50 15.26
N THR A 958 -25.50 8.71 15.29
CA THR A 958 -24.29 8.94 16.09
C THR A 958 -23.15 9.47 15.22
N PRO A 959 -22.45 10.57 15.61
CA PRO A 959 -21.23 11.01 14.94
C PRO A 959 -20.11 9.97 15.11
N ALA A 960 -19.87 9.16 14.08
CA ALA A 960 -18.82 8.15 14.09
C ALA A 960 -17.51 8.74 13.58
N ASN A 961 -16.54 8.91 14.48
CA ASN A 961 -15.17 9.33 14.17
C ASN A 961 -14.12 8.46 14.88
N PHE A 962 -12.85 8.65 14.55
CA PHE A 962 -11.76 7.85 15.08
C PHE A 962 -11.62 7.96 16.62
N VAL A 963 -11.99 9.06 17.27
CA VAL A 963 -12.09 9.15 18.74
C VAL A 963 -13.17 8.19 19.29
N THR A 964 -14.37 8.18 18.71
CA THR A 964 -15.43 7.26 19.15
C THR A 964 -15.06 5.79 18.91
N LEU A 965 -14.43 5.50 17.77
CA LEU A 965 -13.90 4.19 17.42
C LEU A 965 -12.79 3.75 18.38
N GLY A 966 -11.88 4.64 18.78
CA GLY A 966 -10.81 4.37 19.73
C GLY A 966 -11.29 4.07 21.14
N ASN A 967 -12.27 4.83 21.62
CA ASN A 967 -12.90 4.56 22.92
C ASN A 967 -13.61 3.20 22.92
N GLN A 968 -14.33 2.83 21.85
CA GLN A 968 -14.98 1.52 21.76
C GLN A 968 -13.98 0.38 21.54
N LEU A 969 -12.94 0.57 20.73
CA LEU A 969 -11.88 -0.42 20.52
C LEU A 969 -11.11 -0.69 21.82
N GLY A 970 -10.71 0.36 22.54
CA GLY A 970 -10.06 0.22 23.85
C GLY A 970 -10.98 -0.43 24.89
N GLN A 971 -12.28 -0.17 24.84
CA GLN A 971 -13.27 -0.87 25.66
C GLN A 971 -13.38 -2.35 25.27
N ALA A 972 -13.39 -2.69 23.98
CA ALA A 972 -13.49 -4.06 23.49
C ALA A 972 -12.22 -4.87 23.78
N GLU A 973 -11.03 -4.28 23.58
CA GLU A 973 -9.73 -4.85 24.01
C GLU A 973 -9.71 -5.07 25.53
N SER A 974 -10.12 -4.07 26.32
CA SER A 974 -10.17 -4.20 27.78
C SER A 974 -11.16 -5.27 28.24
N GLN A 975 -12.31 -5.41 27.57
CA GLN A 975 -13.32 -6.43 27.91
C GLN A 975 -12.91 -7.83 27.43
N ALA A 976 -12.24 -8.00 26.29
CA ALA A 976 -11.72 -9.29 25.85
C ALA A 976 -10.54 -9.77 26.74
N ALA A 977 -9.68 -8.86 27.16
CA ALA A 977 -8.62 -9.16 28.14
C ALA A 977 -9.20 -9.49 29.53
N GLN A 978 -10.17 -8.70 30.01
CA GLN A 978 -10.87 -8.98 31.26
C GLN A 978 -11.65 -10.30 31.20
N LEU A 979 -12.27 -10.61 30.07
CA LEU A 979 -12.98 -11.87 29.83
C LEU A 979 -12.03 -13.03 30.06
N ASN A 980 -10.91 -13.12 29.33
CA ASN A 980 -9.95 -14.23 29.49
C ASN A 980 -9.45 -14.38 30.94
N GLN A 981 -9.10 -13.28 31.62
CA GLN A 981 -8.70 -13.33 33.03
C GLN A 981 -9.83 -13.81 33.96
N THR A 982 -11.06 -13.33 33.76
CA THR A 982 -12.21 -13.68 34.60
C THR A 982 -12.64 -15.13 34.38
N VAL A 983 -12.57 -15.64 33.14
CA VAL A 983 -12.92 -17.03 32.80
C VAL A 983 -11.92 -18.00 33.44
N ILE A 984 -10.62 -17.73 33.32
CA ILE A 984 -9.58 -18.57 33.94
C ILE A 984 -9.71 -18.55 35.46
N GLY A 985 -9.93 -17.38 36.06
CA GLY A 985 -10.18 -17.26 37.51
C GLY A 985 -11.42 -18.04 37.96
N GLN A 986 -12.56 -17.81 37.32
CA GLN A 986 -13.83 -18.47 37.64
C GLN A 986 -13.74 -19.99 37.45
N ARG A 987 -13.10 -20.47 36.39
CA ARG A 987 -12.89 -21.90 36.13
C ARG A 987 -12.05 -22.55 37.23
N ASN A 988 -10.94 -21.94 37.62
CA ASN A 988 -10.12 -22.42 38.73
C ASN A 988 -10.89 -22.46 40.06
N SER A 989 -11.77 -21.47 40.32
CA SER A 989 -12.67 -21.46 41.47
C SER A 989 -13.77 -22.54 41.40
N VAL A 990 -14.28 -22.85 40.21
CA VAL A 990 -15.28 -23.92 40.00
C VAL A 990 -14.64 -25.32 40.15
N ASP A 991 -13.47 -25.54 39.57
CA ASP A 991 -12.77 -26.83 39.64
C ASP A 991 -12.22 -27.12 41.05
N TYR A 992 -11.63 -26.12 41.75
CA TYR A 992 -11.26 -26.30 43.17
C TYR A 992 -12.49 -26.61 44.05
N LEU A 993 -13.63 -25.98 43.79
CA LEU A 993 -14.85 -26.21 44.57
C LEU A 993 -15.39 -27.63 44.33
N ARG A 994 -15.31 -28.18 43.11
CA ARG A 994 -15.64 -29.59 42.80
C ARG A 994 -14.80 -30.54 43.66
N ASP A 995 -13.49 -30.36 43.63
CA ASP A 995 -12.53 -31.18 44.37
C ASP A 995 -12.76 -31.10 45.89
N LEU A 996 -13.01 -29.90 46.42
CA LEU A 996 -13.30 -29.72 47.84
C LEU A 996 -14.64 -30.37 48.26
N ILE A 997 -15.66 -30.36 47.40
CA ILE A 997 -16.92 -31.11 47.64
C ILE A 997 -16.60 -32.60 47.77
N LEU A 998 -15.86 -33.16 46.82
CA LEU A 998 -15.53 -34.59 46.77
C LEU A 998 -14.71 -35.03 47.98
N TRP A 999 -13.68 -34.27 48.39
CA TRP A 999 -12.87 -34.61 49.57
C TRP A 999 -13.65 -34.44 50.88
N THR A 1000 -14.53 -33.43 50.97
CA THR A 1000 -15.40 -33.24 52.15
C THR A 1000 -16.44 -34.36 52.24
N TYR A 1001 -16.93 -34.85 51.10
CA TYR A 1001 -17.79 -36.02 51.01
C TYR A 1001 -17.06 -37.30 51.44
N ASP A 1002 -15.83 -37.54 50.97
CA ASP A 1002 -14.98 -38.66 51.41
C ASP A 1002 -14.80 -38.67 52.93
N MET A 1003 -14.37 -37.55 53.53
CA MET A 1003 -14.27 -37.39 55.00
C MET A 1003 -15.59 -37.67 55.71
N THR A 1004 -16.72 -37.20 55.16
CA THR A 1004 -18.05 -37.41 55.73
C THR A 1004 -18.47 -38.89 55.67
N ARG A 1005 -18.18 -39.57 54.56
CA ARG A 1005 -18.41 -41.01 54.38
C ARG A 1005 -17.60 -41.84 55.39
N TYR A 1006 -16.35 -41.45 55.66
CA TYR A 1006 -15.50 -42.11 56.65
C TYR A 1006 -15.96 -41.84 58.09
N LEU A 1007 -16.46 -40.64 58.40
CA LEU A 1007 -17.09 -40.36 59.69
C LEU A 1007 -18.39 -41.14 59.87
N ASP A 1008 -19.20 -41.30 58.83
CA ASP A 1008 -20.41 -42.14 58.87
C ASP A 1008 -20.08 -43.64 59.04
N GLN A 1009 -18.94 -44.11 58.55
CA GLN A 1009 -18.41 -45.45 58.82
C GLN A 1009 -17.79 -45.61 60.22
N TRP A 1010 -17.27 -44.52 60.80
CA TRP A 1010 -16.74 -44.48 62.18
C TRP A 1010 -17.84 -44.29 63.24
N TYR A 1011 -19.02 -43.82 62.84
CA TYR A 1011 -20.14 -43.46 63.72
C TYR A 1011 -20.51 -44.50 64.82
N PRO A 1012 -20.45 -45.83 64.60
CA PRO A 1012 -20.69 -46.81 65.66
C PRO A 1012 -19.73 -46.71 66.87
N ILE A 1013 -18.55 -46.14 66.68
CA ILE A 1013 -17.55 -45.89 67.76
C ILE A 1013 -17.75 -44.50 68.38
N GLU A 1014 -18.25 -43.53 67.60
CA GLU A 1014 -18.69 -42.21 68.04
C GLU A 1014 -19.86 -42.34 69.06
N GLU A 1015 -20.93 -43.06 68.71
CA GLU A 1015 -22.13 -43.23 69.57
C GLU A 1015 -21.85 -43.91 70.92
N LEU A 1016 -20.93 -44.87 70.97
CA LEU A 1016 -20.54 -45.55 72.21
C LEU A 1016 -19.81 -44.60 73.18
N GLY A 1017 -19.14 -43.59 72.63
CA GLY A 1017 -18.43 -42.56 73.37
C GLY A 1017 -17.23 -43.06 74.18
N TYR A 1018 -16.41 -42.08 74.59
CA TYR A 1018 -15.20 -42.29 75.39
C TYR A 1018 -15.40 -43.22 76.61
N GLN A 1019 -16.54 -43.12 77.30
CA GLN A 1019 -16.77 -43.86 78.55
C GLN A 1019 -16.97 -45.37 78.32
N MET A 1020 -17.62 -45.83 77.25
CA MET A 1020 -17.81 -47.27 77.04
C MET A 1020 -16.50 -47.97 76.63
N ILE A 1021 -15.70 -47.33 75.79
CA ILE A 1021 -14.36 -47.82 75.39
C ILE A 1021 -13.43 -47.94 76.62
N MET A 1022 -13.65 -47.12 77.65
CA MET A 1022 -12.88 -47.16 78.91
C MET A 1022 -13.33 -48.26 79.91
N ILE A 1023 -14.57 -48.75 79.77
CA ILE A 1023 -15.21 -49.69 80.71
C ILE A 1023 -15.02 -51.16 80.29
N ALA A 1024 -14.71 -51.45 79.03
CA ALA A 1024 -14.31 -52.79 78.59
C ALA A 1024 -13.00 -53.22 79.28
N GLU A 1025 -13.07 -54.14 80.24
CA GLU A 1025 -11.89 -54.66 80.94
C GLU A 1025 -11.18 -55.76 80.13
N PRO A 1026 -9.83 -55.77 80.10
CA PRO A 1026 -9.04 -56.77 79.38
C PRO A 1026 -8.98 -58.10 80.15
N THR A 1027 -10.11 -58.80 80.23
CA THR A 1027 -10.26 -60.12 80.89
C THR A 1027 -10.72 -61.23 79.93
N SER A 1028 -11.00 -60.89 78.67
CA SER A 1028 -11.24 -61.85 77.59
C SER A 1028 -10.04 -61.89 76.62
N ALA A 1029 -9.97 -62.92 75.77
CA ALA A 1029 -8.89 -63.09 74.78
C ALA A 1029 -9.12 -62.29 73.48
N VAL A 1030 -9.98 -61.28 73.50
CA VAL A 1030 -10.41 -60.50 72.33
C VAL A 1030 -10.38 -59.00 72.66
N ASP A 1031 -9.89 -58.19 71.71
CA ASP A 1031 -9.85 -56.73 71.82
C ASP A 1031 -11.19 -56.14 71.33
N SER A 1032 -12.08 -55.79 72.24
CA SER A 1032 -13.43 -55.32 71.90
C SER A 1032 -13.46 -53.98 71.14
N TYR A 1033 -12.39 -53.18 71.20
CA TYR A 1033 -12.26 -51.96 70.40
C TYR A 1033 -11.94 -52.30 68.94
N SER A 1034 -11.19 -53.39 68.71
CA SER A 1034 -11.03 -53.98 67.38
C SER A 1034 -12.32 -54.61 66.83
N GLU A 1035 -13.21 -55.13 67.69
CA GLU A 1035 -14.52 -55.68 67.26
C GLU A 1035 -15.55 -54.59 66.93
N MET A 1036 -15.45 -53.41 67.55
CA MET A 1036 -16.36 -52.27 67.30
C MET A 1036 -16.10 -51.58 65.94
N GLN A 1037 -14.93 -51.80 65.33
CA GLN A 1037 -14.49 -51.26 64.04
C GLN A 1037 -15.18 -51.96 62.86
N THR A 1038 -16.50 -51.79 62.79
CA THR A 1038 -17.39 -52.52 61.87
C THR A 1038 -17.63 -51.82 60.53
N GLY A 1039 -17.37 -50.52 60.43
CA GLY A 1039 -17.50 -49.74 59.19
C GLY A 1039 -16.16 -49.37 58.54
N ILE A 1040 -15.18 -48.95 59.34
CA ILE A 1040 -13.79 -48.66 58.95
C ILE A 1040 -12.88 -48.92 60.16
N SER A 1041 -11.64 -49.38 59.95
CA SER A 1041 -10.68 -49.57 61.05
C SER A 1041 -10.01 -48.27 61.45
N ALA A 1042 -9.48 -48.19 62.67
CA ALA A 1042 -8.75 -47.03 63.15
C ALA A 1042 -7.48 -46.75 62.32
N ALA A 1043 -6.87 -47.80 61.74
CA ALA A 1043 -5.70 -47.67 60.88
C ALA A 1043 -6.08 -47.10 59.51
N ASP A 1044 -7.14 -47.62 58.90
CA ASP A 1044 -7.60 -47.15 57.59
C ASP A 1044 -8.19 -45.74 57.68
N LEU A 1045 -8.89 -45.41 58.78
CA LEU A 1045 -9.35 -44.07 59.10
C LEU A 1045 -8.18 -43.07 59.19
N LEU A 1046 -7.06 -43.47 59.80
CA LEU A 1046 -5.85 -42.64 59.84
C LEU A 1046 -5.26 -42.46 58.44
N THR A 1047 -5.04 -43.55 57.69
CA THR A 1047 -4.47 -43.47 56.33
C THR A 1047 -5.36 -42.65 55.38
N GLU A 1048 -6.68 -42.70 55.54
CA GLU A 1048 -7.61 -41.86 54.77
C GLU A 1048 -7.63 -40.40 55.24
N ALA A 1049 -7.48 -40.13 56.55
CA ALA A 1049 -7.32 -38.77 57.07
C ALA A 1049 -5.99 -38.15 56.64
N GLU A 1050 -4.90 -38.92 56.61
CA GLU A 1050 -3.60 -38.55 56.03
C GLU A 1050 -3.76 -38.27 54.54
N ARG A 1051 -4.34 -39.20 53.75
CA ARG A 1051 -4.58 -39.05 52.30
C ARG A 1051 -5.37 -37.79 51.97
N LEU A 1052 -6.42 -37.47 52.75
CA LEU A 1052 -7.24 -36.29 52.51
C LEU A 1052 -6.54 -34.99 52.93
N TYR A 1053 -5.81 -34.98 54.07
CA TYR A 1053 -5.06 -33.81 54.50
C TYR A 1053 -3.86 -33.50 53.58
N ASP A 1054 -3.14 -34.52 53.11
CA ASP A 1054 -2.02 -34.38 52.18
C ASP A 1054 -2.47 -34.01 50.76
N ARG A 1055 -3.74 -34.28 50.39
CA ARG A 1055 -4.35 -33.77 49.16
C ARG A 1055 -4.61 -32.26 49.22
N ILE A 1056 -5.17 -31.76 50.31
CA ILE A 1056 -5.55 -30.34 50.40
C ILE A 1056 -4.41 -29.41 50.86
N SER A 1057 -3.47 -29.89 51.70
CA SER A 1057 -2.42 -29.04 52.29
C SER A 1057 -1.37 -28.43 51.34
N PRO A 1058 -1.04 -28.98 50.15
CA PRO A 1058 -0.14 -28.32 49.20
C PRO A 1058 -0.86 -27.37 48.22
N ILE A 1059 -2.20 -27.31 48.23
CA ILE A 1059 -2.96 -26.58 47.21
C ILE A 1059 -3.00 -25.08 47.55
N THR A 1060 -2.60 -24.24 46.61
CA THR A 1060 -2.89 -22.80 46.66
C THR A 1060 -4.34 -22.57 46.24
N PRO A 1061 -5.25 -22.15 47.15
CA PRO A 1061 -6.64 -21.92 46.79
C PRO A 1061 -6.83 -20.64 45.96
N PRO A 1062 -7.89 -20.56 45.15
CA PRO A 1062 -8.34 -19.31 44.55
C PRO A 1062 -8.56 -18.21 45.60
N PRO A 1063 -8.25 -16.93 45.33
CA PRO A 1063 -8.22 -15.89 46.37
C PRO A 1063 -9.56 -15.62 47.06
N ASP A 1064 -10.67 -15.78 46.34
CA ASP A 1064 -12.05 -15.69 46.85
C ASP A 1064 -12.43 -16.88 47.74
N GLN A 1065 -11.74 -18.02 47.60
CA GLN A 1065 -11.99 -19.25 48.33
C GLN A 1065 -10.97 -19.53 49.44
N ALA A 1066 -9.98 -18.65 49.65
CA ALA A 1066 -8.94 -18.82 50.66
C ALA A 1066 -9.49 -19.04 52.10
N GLN A 1067 -10.63 -18.42 52.44
CA GLN A 1067 -11.30 -18.65 53.73
C GLN A 1067 -11.95 -20.04 53.83
N LEU A 1068 -12.52 -20.52 52.72
CA LEU A 1068 -13.14 -21.84 52.61
C LEU A 1068 -12.07 -22.95 52.70
N HIS A 1069 -10.95 -22.74 52.02
CA HIS A 1069 -9.75 -23.59 52.11
C HIS A 1069 -9.15 -23.62 53.53
N ALA A 1070 -9.01 -22.48 54.20
CA ALA A 1070 -8.50 -22.44 55.57
C ALA A 1070 -9.42 -23.19 56.57
N LEU A 1071 -10.74 -23.11 56.38
CA LEU A 1071 -11.72 -23.89 57.14
C LEU A 1071 -11.64 -25.39 56.81
N ALA A 1072 -11.44 -25.73 55.54
CA ALA A 1072 -11.23 -27.11 55.08
C ALA A 1072 -9.97 -27.72 55.69
N LEU A 1073 -8.81 -27.04 55.60
CA LEU A 1073 -7.56 -27.46 56.23
C LEU A 1073 -7.73 -27.71 57.73
N ALA A 1074 -8.43 -26.82 58.44
CA ALA A 1074 -8.71 -27.01 59.86
C ALA A 1074 -9.56 -28.27 60.12
N SER A 1075 -10.56 -28.53 59.29
CA SER A 1075 -11.40 -29.74 59.36
C SER A 1075 -10.60 -31.01 59.06
N PHE A 1076 -9.94 -31.12 57.91
CA PHE A 1076 -9.12 -32.30 57.56
C PHE A 1076 -7.98 -32.54 58.56
N LYS A 1077 -7.38 -31.47 59.12
CA LYS A 1077 -6.40 -31.61 60.19
C LYS A 1077 -7.02 -32.16 61.48
N LYS A 1078 -8.23 -31.76 61.85
CA LYS A 1078 -8.93 -32.31 63.02
C LYS A 1078 -9.34 -33.77 62.82
N PHE A 1079 -9.68 -34.15 61.60
CA PHE A 1079 -9.88 -35.54 61.21
C PHE A 1079 -8.59 -36.37 61.40
N LEU A 1080 -7.46 -35.86 60.92
CA LEU A 1080 -6.14 -36.47 61.13
C LEU A 1080 -5.73 -36.55 62.62
N GLU A 1081 -5.84 -35.45 63.38
CA GLU A 1081 -5.54 -35.40 64.81
C GLU A 1081 -6.42 -36.36 65.64
N SER A 1082 -7.68 -36.57 65.22
CA SER A 1082 -8.61 -37.51 65.86
C SER A 1082 -8.32 -38.97 65.50
N ALA A 1083 -8.17 -39.27 64.19
CA ALA A 1083 -7.89 -40.60 63.69
C ALA A 1083 -6.54 -41.15 64.18
N ASP A 1084 -5.50 -40.31 64.25
CA ASP A 1084 -4.20 -40.69 64.83
C ASP A 1084 -4.32 -41.07 66.31
N GLY A 1085 -5.12 -40.30 67.07
CA GLY A 1085 -5.43 -40.58 68.47
C GLY A 1085 -6.16 -41.93 68.64
N PHE A 1086 -7.16 -42.20 67.80
CA PHE A 1086 -7.89 -43.47 67.79
C PHE A 1086 -7.00 -44.65 67.38
N TYR A 1087 -6.14 -44.50 66.38
CA TYR A 1087 -5.23 -45.55 65.92
C TYR A 1087 -4.16 -45.89 66.96
N ARG A 1088 -3.42 -44.88 67.45
CA ARG A 1088 -2.30 -45.11 68.37
C ARG A 1088 -2.76 -45.64 69.72
N TYR A 1089 -3.83 -45.06 70.28
CA TYR A 1089 -4.15 -45.26 71.70
C TYR A 1089 -5.35 -46.18 71.95
N GLY A 1090 -6.18 -46.48 70.95
CA GLY A 1090 -7.38 -47.32 71.15
C GLY A 1090 -7.09 -48.78 71.55
N GLN A 1091 -6.03 -49.38 70.99
CA GLN A 1091 -5.68 -50.79 71.24
C GLN A 1091 -5.35 -51.07 72.72
N TYR A 1092 -6.05 -52.01 73.36
CA TYR A 1092 -5.98 -52.17 74.83
C TYR A 1092 -4.61 -52.64 75.35
N SER A 1093 -3.86 -53.35 74.52
CA SER A 1093 -2.59 -54.02 74.85
C SER A 1093 -1.34 -53.14 74.75
N ARG A 1094 -1.44 -51.97 74.09
CA ARG A 1094 -0.26 -51.22 73.61
C ARG A 1094 0.25 -50.13 74.56
N TYR A 1095 -0.62 -49.58 75.42
CA TYR A 1095 -0.29 -48.49 76.34
C TYR A 1095 -0.91 -48.68 77.74
N PRO A 1096 -0.26 -48.18 78.82
CA PRO A 1096 -0.83 -48.19 80.17
C PRO A 1096 -2.17 -47.44 80.24
N LYS A 1097 -3.14 -47.98 81.00
CA LYS A 1097 -4.53 -47.44 81.07
C LYS A 1097 -4.55 -45.93 81.19
N SER A 1098 -3.96 -45.35 82.25
CA SER A 1098 -3.97 -43.90 82.52
C SER A 1098 -3.38 -42.99 81.43
N GLN A 1099 -2.51 -43.51 80.55
CA GLN A 1099 -2.04 -42.75 79.38
C GLN A 1099 -3.04 -42.83 78.24
N ARG A 1100 -3.59 -44.03 77.97
CA ARG A 1100 -4.68 -44.23 77.00
C ARG A 1100 -5.90 -43.37 77.32
N GLU A 1101 -6.29 -43.25 78.59
CA GLU A 1101 -7.43 -42.43 79.02
C GLU A 1101 -7.27 -40.98 78.52
N GLY A 1102 -6.15 -40.33 78.83
CA GLY A 1102 -5.88 -38.95 78.41
C GLY A 1102 -5.86 -38.75 76.89
N PHE A 1103 -5.20 -39.64 76.14
CA PHE A 1103 -5.10 -39.49 74.69
C PHE A 1103 -6.38 -39.86 73.93
N LEU A 1104 -7.17 -40.83 74.39
CA LEU A 1104 -8.48 -41.11 73.79
C LEU A 1104 -9.49 -39.99 74.11
N TYR A 1105 -9.46 -39.40 75.30
CA TYR A 1105 -10.26 -38.21 75.59
C TYR A 1105 -9.93 -37.07 74.62
N GLN A 1106 -8.64 -36.88 74.32
CA GLN A 1106 -8.19 -35.90 73.34
C GLN A 1106 -8.62 -36.26 71.90
N ALA A 1107 -8.58 -37.53 71.51
CA ALA A 1107 -9.06 -38.00 70.20
C ALA A 1107 -10.57 -37.72 70.00
N PHE A 1108 -11.39 -37.98 71.02
CA PHE A 1108 -12.81 -37.61 71.03
C PHE A 1108 -13.01 -36.08 71.07
N THR A 1109 -12.18 -35.33 71.79
CA THR A 1109 -12.23 -33.86 71.77
C THR A 1109 -11.96 -33.33 70.35
N HIS A 1110 -11.00 -33.91 69.63
CA HIS A 1110 -10.72 -33.55 68.23
C HIS A 1110 -11.81 -34.02 67.27
N LEU A 1111 -12.56 -35.08 67.61
CA LEU A 1111 -13.76 -35.52 66.88
C LEU A 1111 -14.92 -34.52 67.07
N GLU A 1112 -15.19 -34.07 68.30
CA GLU A 1112 -16.17 -33.00 68.57
C GLU A 1112 -15.82 -31.67 67.88
N GLU A 1113 -14.53 -31.28 67.92
CA GLU A 1113 -14.02 -30.13 67.16
C GLU A 1113 -14.20 -30.31 65.65
N LEU A 1114 -13.96 -31.52 65.13
CA LEU A 1114 -14.15 -31.88 63.73
C LEU A 1114 -15.60 -31.76 63.28
N HIS A 1115 -16.57 -32.34 63.99
CA HIS A 1115 -17.98 -32.27 63.56
C HIS A 1115 -18.44 -30.81 63.43
N LEU A 1116 -18.05 -29.95 64.37
CA LEU A 1116 -18.33 -28.51 64.35
C LEU A 1116 -17.61 -27.75 63.22
N MET A 1117 -16.43 -28.19 62.80
CA MET A 1117 -15.73 -27.64 61.63
C MET A 1117 -16.33 -28.15 60.31
N ASN A 1118 -16.71 -29.43 60.25
CA ASN A 1118 -17.30 -30.06 59.08
C ASN A 1118 -18.73 -29.54 58.78
N GLU A 1119 -19.59 -29.31 59.80
CA GLU A 1119 -20.88 -28.61 59.59
C GLU A 1119 -20.64 -27.23 58.94
N ARG A 1120 -19.69 -26.46 59.48
CA ARG A 1120 -19.37 -25.12 58.94
C ARG A 1120 -18.82 -25.20 57.52
N LEU A 1121 -17.98 -26.18 57.24
CA LEU A 1121 -17.39 -26.42 55.92
C LEU A 1121 -18.48 -26.75 54.90
N MET A 1122 -19.34 -27.74 55.17
CA MET A 1122 -20.46 -28.09 54.28
C MET A 1122 -21.41 -26.91 54.04
N VAL A 1123 -21.74 -26.14 55.08
CA VAL A 1123 -22.62 -24.97 54.95
C VAL A 1123 -21.97 -23.87 54.12
N ALA A 1124 -20.65 -23.67 54.24
CA ALA A 1124 -19.90 -22.72 53.43
C ALA A 1124 -19.76 -23.20 51.96
N ILE A 1125 -19.50 -24.48 51.72
CA ILE A 1125 -19.48 -25.10 50.38
C ILE A 1125 -20.85 -24.95 49.71
N LEU A 1126 -21.93 -25.40 50.37
CA LEU A 1126 -23.31 -25.32 49.83
C LEU A 1126 -23.74 -23.88 49.54
N ARG A 1127 -23.22 -22.92 50.30
CA ARG A 1127 -23.40 -21.50 50.00
C ARG A 1127 -22.61 -21.08 48.75
N GLN A 1128 -21.33 -21.42 48.67
CA GLN A 1128 -20.45 -21.02 47.57
C GLN A 1128 -20.95 -21.55 46.21
N VAL A 1129 -21.39 -22.82 46.17
CA VAL A 1129 -22.00 -23.44 44.96
C VAL A 1129 -23.21 -22.64 44.46
N ARG A 1130 -24.05 -22.20 45.39
CA ARG A 1130 -25.24 -21.38 45.10
C ARG A 1130 -24.88 -19.94 44.72
N ASP A 1131 -23.90 -19.34 45.38
CA ASP A 1131 -23.46 -17.97 45.12
C ASP A 1131 -22.75 -17.86 43.72
N TYR A 1132 -22.34 -18.99 43.10
CA TYR A 1132 -21.90 -19.11 41.70
C TYR A 1132 -22.99 -19.57 40.69
N ASP A 1133 -24.23 -19.85 41.11
CA ASP A 1133 -25.36 -20.32 40.27
C ASP A 1133 -25.09 -21.60 39.42
N LEU A 1134 -24.27 -22.53 39.94
CA LEU A 1134 -23.81 -23.72 39.20
C LEU A 1134 -24.87 -24.85 39.19
N VAL A 1135 -25.99 -24.64 38.48
CA VAL A 1135 -27.12 -25.58 38.45
C VAL A 1135 -26.74 -26.99 37.98
N ASP A 1136 -25.86 -27.11 36.99
CA ASP A 1136 -25.40 -28.43 36.52
C ASP A 1136 -24.39 -29.10 37.48
N PHE A 1137 -23.69 -28.36 38.35
CA PHE A 1137 -22.93 -28.94 39.47
C PHE A 1137 -23.86 -29.53 40.54
N GLU A 1138 -24.96 -28.82 40.89
CA GLU A 1138 -25.97 -29.37 41.82
C GLU A 1138 -26.62 -30.66 41.30
N ARG A 1139 -26.57 -30.87 39.97
CA ARG A 1139 -27.06 -32.05 39.28
C ARG A 1139 -26.01 -33.15 39.12
N GLU A 1140 -24.75 -32.79 38.87
CA GLU A 1140 -23.61 -33.71 38.77
C GLU A 1140 -23.30 -34.32 40.14
N LEU A 1141 -23.16 -33.49 41.18
CA LEU A 1141 -22.77 -33.87 42.54
C LEU A 1141 -23.99 -34.06 43.48
N ALA A 1142 -25.08 -34.59 42.91
CA ALA A 1142 -26.38 -34.63 43.57
C ALA A 1142 -26.41 -35.54 44.82
N ASP A 1143 -25.62 -36.62 44.82
CA ASP A 1143 -25.55 -37.56 45.94
C ASP A 1143 -24.60 -37.08 47.05
N GLU A 1144 -23.53 -36.37 46.72
CA GLU A 1144 -22.60 -35.68 47.63
C GLU A 1144 -23.35 -34.60 48.42
N PHE A 1145 -24.08 -33.72 47.72
CA PHE A 1145 -24.88 -32.70 48.38
C PHE A 1145 -26.03 -33.28 49.21
N LYS A 1146 -26.59 -34.44 48.82
CA LYS A 1146 -27.60 -35.17 49.59
C LYS A 1146 -26.99 -35.82 50.85
N ALA A 1147 -25.74 -36.29 50.79
CA ALA A 1147 -25.01 -36.76 51.97
C ALA A 1147 -24.72 -35.59 52.94
N PHE A 1148 -24.22 -34.44 52.46
CA PHE A 1148 -24.10 -33.23 53.31
C PHE A 1148 -25.44 -32.85 53.94
N LYS A 1149 -26.52 -32.80 53.15
CA LYS A 1149 -27.89 -32.51 53.63
C LYS A 1149 -28.44 -33.57 54.60
N THR A 1150 -27.79 -34.74 54.72
CA THR A 1150 -28.14 -35.81 55.67
C THR A 1150 -27.30 -35.73 56.95
N TYR A 1151 -25.98 -35.58 56.83
CA TYR A 1151 -25.07 -35.34 57.95
C TYR A 1151 -25.47 -34.10 58.77
N LEU A 1152 -25.76 -32.98 58.08
CA LEU A 1152 -26.26 -31.73 58.68
C LEU A 1152 -27.63 -31.85 59.37
N ARG A 1153 -28.31 -32.99 59.27
CA ARG A 1153 -29.53 -33.32 60.03
C ARG A 1153 -29.26 -34.21 61.23
N ARG A 1154 -28.24 -35.09 61.20
CA ARG A 1154 -27.89 -36.01 62.31
C ARG A 1154 -27.37 -35.26 63.53
N ASP A 1155 -26.41 -34.35 63.34
CA ASP A 1155 -25.81 -33.54 64.42
C ASP A 1155 -26.88 -32.68 65.16
N LYS A 1156 -27.88 -32.18 64.42
CA LYS A 1156 -29.01 -31.41 65.01
C LYS A 1156 -29.98 -32.24 65.85
N THR A 1157 -29.81 -33.55 65.91
CA THR A 1157 -30.48 -34.47 66.84
C THR A 1157 -29.57 -35.00 67.96
N ALA A 1158 -28.30 -34.56 68.03
CA ALA A 1158 -27.31 -34.99 69.03
C ALA A 1158 -27.13 -33.98 70.19
N LYS A 1159 -28.12 -33.13 70.48
CA LYS A 1159 -28.12 -32.11 71.56
C LYS A 1159 -29.45 -32.08 72.31
#